data_AF-A0A2N9MV34-F1
#
_entry.id   AF-A0A2N9MV34-F1
#
_cell.length_a   1.000
_cell.length_b   1.000
_cell.length_c   1.000
_cell.angle_alpha   90.00
_cell.angle_beta   90.00
_cell.angle_gamma   90.00
#
_symmetry.space_group_name_H-M   'P 1'
#
loop_
_entity.id
_entity.type
_entity.pdbx_description
1 polymer ?
#
loop_
_entity_poly.entity_id
_entity_poly.type
_entity_poly.pdbx_seq_one_letter_code
_entity_poly.pdbx_strand_id
1 'polypeptide(L)'
;MKFPFIAALVTAGLLAADVCAQTPTEAQFIASVNAAIANLNASTGPATHPIVISGNLTYADGKVLAQASLTTLLQFVDGLKAAGAQRIDLNPGVTSVTNPTTQALLDGLVTHIRQLGLQLAINPEITPGELGQRPTFDTFQAAALQSYAQLAARYQPENFVIIHEPTTATASLALPSITVQQWHDFITAAAPLIKAASPHTRLGAGGFQNGVLPTLSAQENAFFQDAATIPALDFLTMDLYNDDTFPVYQQWISLARANGKGIYIEETGEPKYLPVPLPTALFSANGYLTESLDSIAVIGPANADFAPLNASWAQAMSNFASANGLEALTVFETEPLFAWGAAGHDKETDPAYVSAVISALANGQLTSTGKAYAAITAQYGIKTAVSVSNASYATVPGAYTVGCGPAASPCNASSTVAPDSLVSAFGTDLATGLTSAGSSTYPTTLGGTSLTLVDSSNTSYTVPLTFVAPGQVNYLVPSGVHAGPAWLTITSGDGKVSQGVILVAPVAPGIYSAEANGQGVAAAEVVTQHADNSQTVTQAFTCGSSACAPQPISLGQAGDTVYLELYGTGLRHASSLSAVTVQVGNLSLPAQYVGPQGQYPGLDQVNVRLPASLAGSGAVNVVVKTQDTGAVSNVVTVAIR
;
A
#
# COMPACT_ATOMS: atom_id res chain seq x y z
N MET A 1 -23.83 11.42 1.99
CA MET A 1 -24.54 10.12 1.97
C MET A 1 -23.48 9.04 1.84
N LYS A 2 -23.00 8.50 2.96
CA LYS A 2 -22.25 7.23 2.96
C LYS A 2 -23.23 6.07 2.68
N PHE A 3 -22.78 4.98 2.08
CA PHE A 3 -23.43 3.67 1.88
C PHE A 3 -24.96 3.61 1.64
N PRO A 4 -25.41 3.49 0.39
CA PRO A 4 -26.70 2.90 0.13
C PRO A 4 -26.56 1.37 0.32
N PHE A 5 -27.14 0.83 1.40
CA PHE A 5 -27.61 -0.57 1.53
C PHE A 5 -26.68 -1.72 1.92
N ILE A 6 -26.77 -2.08 3.20
CA ILE A 6 -26.63 -3.45 3.74
C ILE A 6 -27.68 -3.60 4.84
N ALA A 7 -28.86 -4.09 4.50
CA ALA A 7 -29.67 -4.73 5.54
C ALA A 7 -29.02 -6.09 5.84
N ALA A 8 -28.39 -6.22 7.00
CA ALA A 8 -28.09 -7.47 7.69
C ALA A 8 -28.52 -7.22 9.15
N LEU A 9 -29.16 -8.10 9.92
CA LEU A 9 -29.14 -9.55 9.91
C LEU A 9 -30.19 -10.01 10.95
N VAL A 10 -31.29 -10.67 10.55
CA VAL A 10 -32.06 -11.61 11.42
C VAL A 10 -32.73 -12.65 10.51
N THR A 11 -31.95 -13.53 9.89
CA THR A 11 -32.51 -14.64 9.10
C THR A 11 -31.78 -15.95 9.35
N ALA A 12 -31.74 -16.36 10.62
CA ALA A 12 -31.47 -17.76 10.98
C ALA A 12 -32.43 -18.33 12.04
N GLY A 13 -33.56 -17.67 12.32
CA GLY A 13 -34.47 -18.07 13.41
C GLY A 13 -35.96 -18.17 13.10
N LEU A 14 -36.47 -17.74 11.94
CA LEU A 14 -37.92 -17.62 11.74
C LEU A 14 -38.37 -18.08 10.35
N LEU A 15 -38.26 -19.38 10.10
CA LEU A 15 -39.22 -20.09 9.25
C LEU A 15 -40.42 -20.50 10.11
N ALA A 16 -41.19 -19.52 10.59
CA ALA A 16 -42.54 -19.72 11.11
C ALA A 16 -43.26 -18.37 11.21
N ALA A 17 -44.52 -18.37 10.80
CA ALA A 17 -45.43 -17.23 10.75
C ALA A 17 -45.60 -16.46 12.08
N ASP A 18 -46.10 -15.23 11.95
CA ASP A 18 -46.80 -14.44 12.98
C ASP A 18 -46.06 -14.10 14.28
N VAL A 19 -45.11 -13.16 14.27
CA VAL A 19 -44.91 -12.18 15.37
C VAL A 19 -44.23 -10.93 14.82
N CYS A 20 -44.69 -9.72 15.16
CA CYS A 20 -43.87 -8.52 15.11
C CYS A 20 -42.62 -8.73 15.97
N ALA A 21 -41.50 -9.16 15.37
CA ALA A 21 -40.25 -9.33 16.10
C ALA A 21 -39.77 -7.95 16.57
N GLN A 22 -39.56 -7.78 17.87
CA GLN A 22 -38.93 -6.60 18.44
C GLN A 22 -37.45 -6.57 18.03
N THR A 23 -36.88 -5.38 17.85
CA THR A 23 -35.43 -5.19 17.69
C THR A 23 -34.69 -6.01 18.76
N PRO A 24 -33.80 -6.95 18.36
CA PRO A 24 -33.05 -7.75 19.33
C PRO A 24 -32.22 -6.84 20.22
N THR A 25 -31.89 -7.26 21.45
CA THR A 25 -30.92 -6.51 22.24
C THR A 25 -29.53 -6.60 21.61
N GLU A 26 -28.65 -5.66 21.92
CA GLU A 26 -27.27 -5.63 21.41
C GLU A 26 -26.52 -6.95 21.69
N ALA A 27 -26.63 -7.48 22.90
CA ALA A 27 -26.03 -8.78 23.25
C ALA A 27 -26.63 -9.95 22.45
N GLN A 28 -27.94 -9.92 22.16
CA GLN A 28 -28.58 -10.93 21.31
C GLN A 28 -28.10 -10.82 19.86
N PHE A 29 -27.92 -9.60 19.36
CA PHE A 29 -27.35 -9.33 18.04
C PHE A 29 -25.93 -9.89 17.95
N ILE A 30 -25.02 -9.50 18.84
CA ILE A 30 -23.63 -9.98 18.88
C ILE A 30 -23.58 -11.52 18.96
N ALA A 31 -24.41 -12.14 19.80
CA ALA A 31 -24.48 -13.59 19.92
C ALA A 31 -24.95 -14.26 18.62
N SER A 32 -25.94 -13.68 17.94
CA SER A 32 -26.46 -14.21 16.67
C SER A 32 -25.44 -14.16 15.55
N VAL A 33 -24.71 -13.04 15.40
CA VAL A 33 -23.67 -12.91 14.36
C VAL A 33 -22.49 -13.84 14.66
N ASN A 34 -22.08 -13.99 15.92
CA ASN A 34 -21.04 -14.95 16.30
C ASN A 34 -21.45 -16.41 16.03
N ALA A 35 -22.72 -16.76 16.23
CA ALA A 35 -23.23 -18.09 15.89
C ALA A 35 -23.18 -18.33 14.37
N ALA A 36 -23.53 -17.32 13.56
CA ALA A 36 -23.39 -17.38 12.11
C ALA A 36 -21.94 -17.54 11.65
N ILE A 37 -21.01 -16.77 12.23
CA ILE A 37 -19.57 -16.90 12.00
C ILE A 37 -19.10 -18.32 12.32
N ALA A 38 -19.54 -18.89 13.46
CA ALA A 38 -19.18 -20.25 13.83
C ALA A 38 -19.70 -21.29 12.81
N ASN A 39 -20.92 -21.12 12.32
CA ASN A 39 -21.49 -21.98 11.27
C ASN A 39 -20.72 -21.84 9.94
N LEU A 40 -20.40 -20.60 9.54
CA LEU A 40 -19.60 -20.34 8.35
C LEU A 40 -18.24 -21.03 8.47
N ASN A 41 -17.53 -20.87 9.59
CA ASN A 41 -16.24 -21.51 9.82
C ASN A 41 -16.32 -23.04 9.88
N ALA A 42 -17.42 -23.61 10.39
CA ALA A 42 -17.63 -25.05 10.37
C ALA A 42 -17.85 -25.60 8.95
N SER A 43 -18.47 -24.79 8.07
CA SER A 43 -18.70 -25.14 6.66
C SER A 43 -17.50 -24.81 5.75
N THR A 44 -16.69 -23.84 6.16
CA THR A 44 -15.50 -23.39 5.44
C THR A 44 -14.34 -24.31 5.81
N GLY A 45 -13.70 -24.92 4.80
CA GLY A 45 -12.50 -25.73 5.03
C GLY A 45 -11.35 -24.94 5.69
N PRO A 46 -10.24 -25.61 6.03
CA PRO A 46 -9.06 -24.90 6.52
C PRO A 46 -8.52 -23.96 5.45
N ALA A 47 -7.85 -22.89 5.88
CA ALA A 47 -7.02 -22.04 5.04
C ALA A 47 -6.09 -22.88 4.15
N THR A 48 -6.12 -22.65 2.82
CA THR A 48 -5.37 -23.46 1.84
C THR A 48 -4.30 -22.69 1.09
N HIS A 49 -4.38 -21.36 1.04
CA HIS A 49 -3.43 -20.51 0.33
C HIS A 49 -3.40 -19.09 0.95
N PRO A 50 -2.27 -18.39 0.85
CA PRO A 50 -2.20 -16.99 1.29
C PRO A 50 -3.04 -16.06 0.41
N ILE A 51 -3.55 -14.99 1.00
CA ILE A 51 -4.33 -13.94 0.33
C ILE A 51 -3.68 -12.58 0.59
N VAL A 52 -3.87 -11.61 -0.31
CA VAL A 52 -3.47 -10.22 -0.03
C VAL A 52 -4.45 -9.63 0.99
N ILE A 53 -3.93 -9.17 2.14
CA ILE A 53 -4.73 -8.48 3.15
C ILE A 53 -4.66 -6.98 2.91
N SER A 54 -5.78 -6.38 2.53
CA SER A 54 -5.88 -4.98 2.15
C SER A 54 -6.67 -4.18 3.19
N GLY A 55 -6.45 -2.86 3.19
CA GLY A 55 -7.25 -1.92 3.96
C GLY A 55 -7.76 -0.80 3.06
N ASN A 56 -9.04 -0.49 3.16
CA ASN A 56 -9.62 0.67 2.50
C ASN A 56 -9.17 1.96 3.21
N LEU A 57 -8.90 3.00 2.43
CA LEU A 57 -8.58 4.33 2.94
C LEU A 57 -9.82 5.23 2.97
N THR A 58 -10.60 5.11 4.03
CA THR A 58 -11.95 5.71 4.14
C THR A 58 -12.00 7.23 4.08
N TYR A 59 -10.90 7.93 4.33
CA TYR A 59 -10.82 9.40 4.24
C TYR A 59 -10.33 9.93 2.89
N ALA A 60 -10.08 9.03 1.93
CA ALA A 60 -9.63 9.38 0.57
C ALA A 60 -10.67 9.03 -0.52
N ASP A 61 -11.94 8.88 -0.14
CA ASP A 61 -13.03 8.64 -1.10
C ASP A 61 -13.44 9.91 -1.87
N GLY A 62 -14.17 9.75 -2.98
CA GLY A 62 -14.66 10.86 -3.81
C GLY A 62 -15.51 11.89 -3.07
N LYS A 63 -16.18 11.53 -1.97
CA LYS A 63 -17.03 12.44 -1.19
C LYS A 63 -16.21 13.33 -0.26
N VAL A 64 -15.17 12.81 0.38
CA VAL A 64 -14.45 13.51 1.46
C VAL A 64 -13.02 13.89 1.12
N LEU A 65 -12.42 13.34 0.05
CA LEU A 65 -11.04 13.62 -0.35
C LEU A 65 -10.76 15.12 -0.50
N ALA A 66 -11.69 15.89 -1.06
CA ALA A 66 -11.53 17.34 -1.24
C ALA A 66 -11.46 18.13 0.08
N GLN A 67 -11.87 17.52 1.20
CA GLN A 67 -11.85 18.09 2.55
C GLN A 67 -10.70 17.53 3.41
N ALA A 68 -10.00 16.52 2.90
CA ALA A 68 -8.96 15.83 3.63
C ALA A 68 -7.65 16.64 3.70
N SER A 69 -6.87 16.36 4.76
CA SER A 69 -5.49 16.84 4.89
C SER A 69 -4.53 15.77 4.37
N LEU A 70 -3.58 16.15 3.51
CA LEU A 70 -2.55 15.22 3.04
C LEU A 70 -1.85 14.54 4.22
N THR A 71 -1.43 15.31 5.24
CA THR A 71 -0.77 14.76 6.44
C THR A 71 -1.60 13.65 7.11
N THR A 72 -2.91 13.85 7.23
CA THR A 72 -3.81 12.86 7.82
C THR A 72 -3.91 11.61 6.95
N LEU A 73 -4.00 11.76 5.63
CA LEU A 73 -4.03 10.63 4.70
C LEU A 73 -2.74 9.81 4.76
N LEU A 74 -1.58 10.49 4.82
CA LEU A 74 -0.28 9.83 4.96
C LEU A 74 -0.18 9.04 6.27
N GLN A 75 -0.58 9.66 7.39
CA GLN A 75 -0.62 8.99 8.70
C GLN A 75 -1.56 7.78 8.73
N PHE A 76 -2.68 7.86 8.00
CA PHE A 76 -3.61 6.74 7.89
C PHE A 76 -2.96 5.58 7.11
N VAL A 77 -2.30 5.86 5.98
CA VAL A 77 -1.52 4.82 5.28
C VAL A 77 -0.41 4.23 6.17
N ASP A 78 0.30 5.06 6.94
CA ASP A 78 1.30 4.59 7.91
C ASP A 78 0.67 3.66 8.95
N GLY A 79 -0.51 4.04 9.48
CA GLY A 79 -1.27 3.23 10.42
C GLY A 79 -1.69 1.89 9.83
N LEU A 80 -2.21 1.88 8.60
CA LEU A 80 -2.58 0.65 7.89
C LEU A 80 -1.37 -0.24 7.64
N LYS A 81 -0.24 0.32 7.19
CA LYS A 81 1.02 -0.40 7.05
C LYS A 81 1.47 -1.01 8.38
N ALA A 82 1.40 -0.24 9.46
CA ALA A 82 1.77 -0.68 10.80
C ALA A 82 0.86 -1.80 11.33
N ALA A 83 -0.44 -1.75 10.99
CA ALA A 83 -1.40 -2.81 11.28
C ALA A 83 -1.18 -4.06 10.40
N GLY A 84 -0.40 -3.97 9.32
CA GLY A 84 -0.07 -5.11 8.46
C GLY A 84 -0.82 -5.13 7.12
N ALA A 85 -1.43 -4.02 6.67
CA ALA A 85 -1.99 -3.96 5.33
C ALA A 85 -0.87 -4.20 4.29
N GLN A 86 -1.19 -4.96 3.25
CA GLN A 86 -0.30 -5.29 2.13
C GLN A 86 -0.69 -4.53 0.85
N ARG A 87 -1.95 -4.09 0.79
CA ARG A 87 -2.52 -3.25 -0.25
C ARG A 87 -3.39 -2.16 0.35
N ILE A 88 -3.37 -0.98 -0.26
CA ILE A 88 -4.32 0.09 0.01
C ILE A 88 -5.33 0.14 -1.12
N ASP A 89 -6.61 0.10 -0.77
CA ASP A 89 -7.70 0.26 -1.74
C ASP A 89 -8.17 1.73 -1.64
N LEU A 90 -8.22 2.42 -2.80
CA LEU A 90 -8.64 3.82 -2.91
C LEU A 90 -9.93 3.92 -3.73
N ASN A 91 -10.88 4.72 -3.24
CA ASN A 91 -12.16 4.95 -3.91
C ASN A 91 -12.33 6.40 -4.39
N PRO A 92 -11.48 6.92 -5.30
CA PRO A 92 -11.60 8.30 -5.75
C PRO A 92 -12.91 8.51 -6.53
N GLY A 93 -13.51 9.69 -6.41
CA GLY A 93 -14.64 10.09 -7.27
C GLY A 93 -14.24 10.15 -8.75
N VAL A 94 -15.21 10.04 -9.66
CA VAL A 94 -15.03 10.03 -11.12
C VAL A 94 -14.18 11.21 -11.62
N THR A 95 -14.28 12.37 -10.99
CA THR A 95 -13.60 13.61 -11.38
C THR A 95 -12.37 13.94 -10.54
N SER A 96 -12.07 13.14 -9.52
CA SER A 96 -11.00 13.43 -8.54
C SER A 96 -9.63 13.62 -9.17
N VAL A 97 -9.30 12.85 -10.22
CA VAL A 97 -8.01 12.98 -10.91
C VAL A 97 -7.94 14.22 -11.82
N THR A 98 -9.09 14.77 -12.22
CA THR A 98 -9.16 15.95 -13.10
C THR A 98 -9.22 17.27 -12.33
N ASN A 99 -9.59 17.22 -11.06
CA ASN A 99 -9.58 18.37 -10.16
C ASN A 99 -8.17 18.56 -9.57
N PRO A 100 -7.51 19.72 -9.77
CA PRO A 100 -6.12 19.93 -9.33
C PRO A 100 -5.88 19.72 -7.83
N THR A 101 -6.85 20.05 -6.98
CA THR A 101 -6.71 19.93 -5.52
C THR A 101 -6.69 18.47 -5.10
N THR A 102 -7.68 17.69 -5.53
CA THR A 102 -7.77 16.26 -5.21
C THR A 102 -6.71 15.45 -5.94
N GLN A 103 -6.30 15.86 -7.15
CA GLN A 103 -5.17 15.26 -7.85
C GLN A 103 -3.88 15.40 -7.04
N ALA A 104 -3.56 16.58 -6.51
CA ALA A 104 -2.36 16.78 -5.70
C ALA A 104 -2.37 15.95 -4.40
N LEU A 105 -3.55 15.73 -3.80
CA LEU A 105 -3.69 14.83 -2.65
C LEU A 105 -3.42 13.37 -3.05
N LEU A 106 -4.02 12.91 -4.15
CA LEU A 106 -3.80 11.56 -4.67
C LEU A 106 -2.33 11.33 -5.07
N ASP A 107 -1.65 12.34 -5.63
CA ASP A 107 -0.23 12.27 -5.98
C ASP A 107 0.64 12.00 -4.76
N GLY A 108 0.48 12.82 -3.71
CA GLY A 108 1.22 12.66 -2.47
C GLY A 108 0.91 11.32 -1.80
N LEU A 109 -0.36 10.93 -1.80
CA LEU A 109 -0.84 9.69 -1.21
C LEU A 109 -0.27 8.45 -1.93
N VAL A 110 -0.45 8.35 -3.24
CA VAL A 110 0.03 7.21 -4.03
C VAL A 110 1.55 7.13 -3.97
N THR A 111 2.27 8.27 -4.04
CA THR A 111 3.72 8.29 -3.87
C THR A 111 4.13 7.66 -2.54
N HIS A 112 3.45 8.03 -1.44
CA HIS A 112 3.72 7.47 -0.11
C HIS A 112 3.39 5.98 0.00
N ILE A 113 2.25 5.55 -0.53
CA ILE A 113 1.87 4.12 -0.63
C ILE A 113 2.98 3.32 -1.32
N ARG A 114 3.51 3.83 -2.45
CA ARG A 114 4.59 3.18 -3.19
C ARG A 114 5.92 3.20 -2.45
N GLN A 115 6.22 4.26 -1.69
CA GLN A 115 7.41 4.36 -0.84
C GLN A 115 7.37 3.39 0.35
N LEU A 116 6.20 2.99 0.81
CA LEU A 116 6.00 1.98 1.86
C LEU A 116 5.94 0.53 1.33
N GLY A 117 6.12 0.35 0.01
CA GLY A 117 6.11 -0.94 -0.66
C GLY A 117 4.73 -1.62 -0.63
N LEU A 118 3.66 -0.82 -0.56
CA LEU A 118 2.29 -1.31 -0.58
C LEU A 118 1.79 -1.43 -2.03
N GLN A 119 0.96 -2.44 -2.25
CA GLN A 119 0.13 -2.51 -3.45
C GLN A 119 -0.96 -1.42 -3.38
N LEU A 120 -1.58 -1.14 -4.51
CA LEU A 120 -2.65 -0.18 -4.71
C LEU A 120 -3.76 -0.84 -5.53
N ALA A 121 -4.98 -0.80 -5.01
CA ALA A 121 -6.18 -0.97 -5.82
C ALA A 121 -6.89 0.37 -5.98
N ILE A 122 -7.46 0.61 -7.16
CA ILE A 122 -8.31 1.78 -7.42
C ILE A 122 -9.69 1.28 -7.82
N ASN A 123 -10.70 1.73 -7.08
CA ASN A 123 -12.11 1.43 -7.35
C ASN A 123 -12.90 2.75 -7.34
N PRO A 124 -12.98 3.46 -8.48
CA PRO A 124 -13.55 4.80 -8.50
C PRO A 124 -15.04 4.79 -8.15
N GLU A 125 -15.42 5.54 -7.13
CA GLU A 125 -16.81 5.61 -6.70
C GLU A 125 -17.60 6.65 -7.50
N ILE A 126 -18.90 6.41 -7.66
CA ILE A 126 -19.81 7.42 -8.20
C ILE A 126 -20.40 8.21 -7.04
N THR A 127 -19.97 9.47 -6.91
CA THR A 127 -20.50 10.36 -5.88
C THR A 127 -21.75 11.10 -6.36
N PRO A 128 -22.88 11.04 -5.63
CA PRO A 128 -24.07 11.79 -5.98
C PRO A 128 -23.79 13.29 -6.15
N GLY A 129 -24.20 13.85 -7.29
CA GLY A 129 -24.02 15.27 -7.60
C GLY A 129 -22.68 15.64 -8.23
N GLU A 130 -21.70 14.72 -8.26
CA GLU A 130 -20.35 14.97 -8.81
C GLU A 130 -20.37 15.42 -10.27
N LEU A 131 -21.22 14.77 -11.08
CA LEU A 131 -21.41 15.07 -12.50
C LEU A 131 -22.70 15.87 -12.75
N GLY A 132 -23.21 16.56 -11.72
CA GLY A 132 -24.51 17.22 -11.72
C GLY A 132 -25.61 16.36 -11.10
N GLN A 133 -26.83 16.91 -11.01
CA GLN A 133 -27.92 16.33 -10.22
C GLN A 133 -28.51 15.03 -10.80
N ARG A 134 -28.52 14.88 -12.12
CA ARG A 134 -29.00 13.69 -12.86
C ARG A 134 -28.29 13.61 -14.23
N PRO A 135 -27.00 13.29 -14.27
CA PRO A 135 -26.28 13.15 -15.54
C PRO A 135 -26.90 12.04 -16.39
N THR A 136 -26.78 12.12 -17.71
CA THR A 136 -27.08 10.96 -18.57
C THR A 136 -26.00 9.89 -18.42
N PHE A 137 -26.32 8.63 -18.75
CA PHE A 137 -25.31 7.57 -18.77
C PHE A 137 -24.13 7.93 -19.69
N ASP A 138 -24.40 8.53 -20.86
CA ASP A 138 -23.35 8.99 -21.78
C ASP A 138 -22.44 10.06 -21.17
N THR A 139 -23.00 10.97 -20.36
CA THR A 139 -22.23 12.02 -19.67
C THR A 139 -21.32 11.40 -18.61
N PHE A 140 -21.85 10.44 -17.83
CA PHE A 140 -21.05 9.65 -16.89
C PHE A 140 -19.95 8.89 -17.62
N GLN A 141 -20.29 8.13 -18.65
CA GLN A 141 -19.36 7.31 -19.42
C GLN A 141 -18.25 8.17 -20.02
N ALA A 142 -18.56 9.31 -20.64
CA ALA A 142 -17.55 10.20 -21.22
C ALA A 142 -16.54 10.69 -20.15
N ALA A 143 -17.03 11.11 -18.98
CA ALA A 143 -16.18 11.54 -17.88
C ALA A 143 -15.32 10.40 -17.32
N ALA A 144 -15.95 9.23 -17.07
CA ALA A 144 -15.27 8.07 -16.51
C ALA A 144 -14.19 7.52 -17.45
N LEU A 145 -14.45 7.40 -18.75
CA LEU A 145 -13.45 6.93 -19.73
C LEU A 145 -12.21 7.82 -19.76
N GLN A 146 -12.38 9.15 -19.66
CA GLN A 146 -11.26 10.08 -19.58
C GLN A 146 -10.50 9.93 -18.26
N SER A 147 -11.21 9.94 -17.13
CA SER A 147 -10.60 9.90 -15.81
C SER A 147 -9.93 8.57 -15.50
N TYR A 148 -10.50 7.44 -15.91
CA TYR A 148 -9.96 6.11 -15.59
C TYR A 148 -8.64 5.88 -16.33
N ALA A 149 -8.52 6.31 -17.58
CA ALA A 149 -7.26 6.29 -18.31
C ALA A 149 -6.20 7.18 -17.61
N GLN A 150 -6.59 8.34 -17.07
CA GLN A 150 -5.67 9.21 -16.33
C GLN A 150 -5.24 8.61 -14.99
N LEU A 151 -6.17 8.04 -14.21
CA LEU A 151 -5.89 7.34 -12.95
C LEU A 151 -4.90 6.20 -13.20
N ALA A 152 -5.15 5.38 -14.22
CA ALA A 152 -4.27 4.27 -14.58
C ALA A 152 -2.89 4.76 -15.04
N ALA A 153 -2.84 5.74 -15.95
CA ALA A 153 -1.58 6.32 -16.43
C ALA A 153 -0.72 6.87 -15.29
N ARG A 154 -1.37 7.54 -14.33
CA ARG A 154 -0.68 8.30 -13.28
C ARG A 154 -0.26 7.43 -12.10
N TYR A 155 -1.10 6.48 -11.69
CA TYR A 155 -0.93 5.74 -10.45
C TYR A 155 -0.58 4.26 -10.65
N GLN A 156 -0.77 3.74 -11.87
CA GLN A 156 -0.30 2.42 -12.27
C GLN A 156 -0.68 1.33 -11.23
N PRO A 157 -1.96 1.23 -10.83
CA PRO A 157 -2.39 0.33 -9.75
C PRO A 157 -2.21 -1.14 -10.12
N GLU A 158 -2.10 -2.00 -9.11
CA GLU A 158 -2.09 -3.44 -9.34
C GLU A 158 -3.45 -3.93 -9.83
N ASN A 159 -4.51 -3.42 -9.21
CA ASN A 159 -5.90 -3.73 -9.53
C ASN A 159 -6.68 -2.44 -9.80
N PHE A 160 -7.46 -2.41 -10.88
CA PHE A 160 -8.40 -1.35 -11.19
C PHE A 160 -9.80 -1.95 -11.37
N VAL A 161 -10.73 -1.59 -10.49
CA VAL A 161 -12.12 -2.02 -10.58
C VAL A 161 -12.87 -0.97 -11.39
N ILE A 162 -13.30 -1.36 -12.60
CA ILE A 162 -13.96 -0.46 -13.56
C ILE A 162 -15.36 -0.10 -13.06
N ILE A 163 -16.05 -1.06 -12.47
CA ILE A 163 -17.36 -0.84 -11.85
C ILE A 163 -17.54 -1.87 -10.73
N HIS A 164 -17.93 -1.39 -9.57
CA HIS A 164 -18.45 -2.19 -8.48
C HIS A 164 -19.88 -1.73 -8.18
N GLU A 165 -20.68 -2.63 -7.61
CA GLU A 165 -22.06 -2.37 -7.20
C GLU A 165 -22.90 -1.60 -8.25
N PRO A 166 -23.12 -2.13 -9.46
CA PRO A 166 -23.86 -1.47 -10.54
C PRO A 166 -25.24 -0.92 -10.11
N THR A 167 -25.93 -1.54 -9.15
CA THR A 167 -27.19 -1.02 -8.63
C THR A 167 -26.98 0.23 -7.76
N THR A 168 -25.97 0.24 -6.90
CA THR A 168 -25.51 1.41 -6.14
C THR A 168 -25.08 2.54 -7.09
N ALA A 169 -24.25 2.22 -8.09
CA ALA A 169 -23.81 3.15 -9.10
C ALA A 169 -24.98 3.81 -9.85
N THR A 170 -25.99 3.02 -10.23
CA THR A 170 -27.22 3.52 -10.86
C THR A 170 -27.98 4.49 -9.96
N ALA A 171 -28.11 4.15 -8.67
CA ALA A 171 -28.75 5.00 -7.67
C ALA A 171 -27.99 6.31 -7.45
N SER A 172 -26.66 6.26 -7.38
CA SER A 172 -25.81 7.45 -7.21
C SER A 172 -25.88 8.43 -8.39
N LEU A 173 -26.10 7.93 -9.61
CA LEU A 173 -26.36 8.78 -10.79
C LEU A 173 -27.79 9.35 -10.80
N ALA A 174 -28.65 8.95 -9.85
CA ALA A 174 -30.07 9.28 -9.80
C ALA A 174 -30.82 8.93 -11.11
N LEU A 175 -30.41 7.83 -11.74
CA LEU A 175 -31.02 7.27 -12.96
C LEU A 175 -32.00 6.14 -12.60
N PRO A 176 -33.10 5.97 -13.35
CA PRO A 176 -34.14 5.00 -13.00
C PRO A 176 -33.70 3.55 -13.23
N SER A 177 -32.85 3.30 -14.22
CA SER A 177 -32.29 1.98 -14.53
C SER A 177 -31.11 2.11 -15.47
N ILE A 178 -30.07 1.32 -15.25
CA ILE A 178 -28.99 1.06 -16.22
C ILE A 178 -28.98 -0.44 -16.46
N THR A 179 -28.95 -0.84 -17.72
CA THR A 179 -29.02 -2.26 -18.09
C THR A 179 -27.66 -2.95 -17.95
N VAL A 180 -27.66 -4.28 -17.82
CA VAL A 180 -26.42 -5.10 -17.87
C VAL A 180 -25.63 -4.80 -19.15
N GLN A 181 -26.31 -4.65 -20.30
CA GLN A 181 -25.64 -4.34 -21.57
C GLN A 181 -24.93 -2.97 -21.55
N GLN A 182 -25.52 -1.95 -20.91
CA GLN A 182 -24.87 -0.65 -20.79
C GLN A 182 -23.60 -0.71 -19.93
N TRP A 183 -23.64 -1.48 -18.84
CA TRP A 183 -22.44 -1.70 -18.02
C TRP A 183 -21.39 -2.55 -18.76
N HIS A 184 -21.81 -3.57 -19.52
CA HIS A 184 -20.95 -4.35 -20.40
C HIS A 184 -20.21 -3.46 -21.41
N ASP A 185 -20.96 -2.60 -22.10
CA ASP A 185 -20.43 -1.69 -23.12
C ASP A 185 -19.46 -0.67 -22.49
N PHE A 186 -19.78 -0.18 -21.29
CA PHE A 186 -18.89 0.68 -20.52
C PHE A 186 -17.58 0.00 -20.16
N ILE A 187 -17.62 -1.23 -19.63
CA ILE A 187 -16.43 -2.02 -19.30
C ILE A 187 -15.57 -2.25 -20.55
N THR A 188 -16.21 -2.64 -21.66
CA THR A 188 -15.52 -2.93 -22.92
C THR A 188 -14.91 -1.66 -23.54
N ALA A 189 -15.48 -0.48 -23.28
CA ALA A 189 -14.92 0.81 -23.68
C ALA A 189 -13.76 1.26 -22.76
N ALA A 190 -13.87 1.06 -21.45
CA ALA A 190 -12.88 1.51 -20.47
C ALA A 190 -11.60 0.65 -20.48
N ALA A 191 -11.75 -0.67 -20.56
CA ALA A 191 -10.65 -1.62 -20.46
C ALA A 191 -9.47 -1.35 -21.41
N PRO A 192 -9.66 -1.14 -22.74
CA PRO A 192 -8.54 -0.87 -23.64
C PRO A 192 -7.85 0.46 -23.35
N LEU A 193 -8.58 1.48 -22.86
CA LEU A 193 -7.99 2.78 -22.49
C LEU A 193 -7.10 2.63 -21.25
N ILE A 194 -7.57 1.89 -20.25
CA ILE A 194 -6.81 1.61 -19.03
C ILE A 194 -5.57 0.77 -19.35
N LYS A 195 -5.68 -0.31 -20.11
CA LYS A 195 -4.54 -1.16 -20.50
C LYS A 195 -3.52 -0.41 -21.37
N ALA A 196 -3.96 0.50 -22.24
CA ALA A 196 -3.03 1.33 -23.01
C ALA A 196 -2.25 2.30 -22.11
N ALA A 197 -2.89 2.82 -21.06
CA ALA A 197 -2.30 3.74 -20.09
C ALA A 197 -1.40 3.03 -19.04
N SER A 198 -1.77 1.81 -18.65
CA SER A 198 -1.05 0.98 -17.67
C SER A 198 -1.17 -0.50 -18.06
N PRO A 199 -0.22 -1.03 -18.86
CA PRO A 199 -0.30 -2.39 -19.40
C PRO A 199 -0.32 -3.50 -18.34
N HIS A 200 0.28 -3.27 -17.17
CA HIS A 200 0.32 -4.25 -16.07
C HIS A 200 -0.91 -4.20 -15.15
N THR A 201 -1.68 -3.11 -15.16
CA THR A 201 -2.88 -2.97 -14.30
C THR A 201 -3.86 -4.09 -14.61
N ARG A 202 -4.24 -4.89 -13.60
CA ARG A 202 -5.30 -5.89 -13.74
C ARG A 202 -6.66 -5.21 -13.67
N LEU A 203 -7.63 -5.68 -14.45
CA LEU A 203 -8.97 -5.08 -14.52
C LEU A 203 -10.00 -5.95 -13.84
N GLY A 204 -10.90 -5.34 -13.07
CA GLY A 204 -12.00 -6.05 -12.44
C GLY A 204 -13.33 -5.33 -12.53
N ALA A 205 -14.37 -6.10 -12.18
CA ALA A 205 -15.70 -5.59 -11.93
C ALA A 205 -16.41 -6.52 -10.94
N GLY A 206 -17.40 -6.00 -10.22
CA GLY A 206 -18.08 -6.82 -9.22
C GLY A 206 -19.31 -6.15 -8.63
N GLY A 207 -19.72 -6.66 -7.48
CA GLY A 207 -20.89 -6.18 -6.77
C GLY A 207 -21.19 -7.04 -5.54
N PHE A 208 -22.43 -6.99 -5.09
CA PHE A 208 -22.82 -7.57 -3.81
C PHE A 208 -24.04 -8.49 -3.92
N GLN A 209 -24.35 -9.18 -2.82
CA GLN A 209 -25.59 -9.92 -2.64
C GLN A 209 -26.23 -9.55 -1.30
N ASN A 210 -27.56 -9.51 -1.27
CA ASN A 210 -28.33 -9.27 -0.05
C ASN A 210 -29.66 -10.07 -0.07
N GLY A 211 -29.83 -11.02 0.85
CA GLY A 211 -31.03 -11.86 0.93
C GLY A 211 -32.32 -11.10 1.24
N VAL A 212 -32.22 -9.92 1.87
CA VAL A 212 -33.36 -9.05 2.21
C VAL A 212 -33.80 -8.18 1.03
N LEU A 213 -32.94 -7.98 0.03
CA LEU A 213 -33.20 -7.17 -1.17
C LEU A 213 -33.15 -8.03 -2.45
N PRO A 214 -34.03 -9.05 -2.60
CA PRO A 214 -33.92 -10.06 -3.65
C PRO A 214 -33.96 -9.49 -5.06
N THR A 215 -34.69 -8.39 -5.28
CA THR A 215 -34.75 -7.72 -6.60
C THR A 215 -33.42 -7.08 -6.99
N LEU A 216 -32.71 -6.45 -6.04
CA LEU A 216 -31.39 -5.85 -6.30
C LEU A 216 -30.35 -6.95 -6.44
N SER A 217 -30.37 -7.95 -5.56
CA SER A 217 -29.50 -9.12 -5.64
C SER A 217 -29.63 -9.87 -6.97
N ALA A 218 -30.83 -9.95 -7.54
CA ALA A 218 -31.03 -10.53 -8.87
C ALA A 218 -30.40 -9.68 -10.00
N GLN A 219 -30.45 -8.34 -9.89
CA GLN A 219 -29.80 -7.44 -10.85
C GLN A 219 -28.28 -7.51 -10.75
N GLU A 220 -27.74 -7.48 -9.53
CA GLU A 220 -26.32 -7.66 -9.24
C GLU A 220 -25.82 -9.01 -9.77
N ASN A 221 -26.58 -10.09 -9.54
CA ASN A 221 -26.23 -11.41 -10.05
C ASN A 221 -26.26 -11.49 -11.59
N ALA A 222 -27.22 -10.84 -12.25
CA ALA A 222 -27.27 -10.79 -13.71
C ALA A 222 -26.06 -10.03 -14.28
N PHE A 223 -25.66 -8.92 -13.65
CA PHE A 223 -24.44 -8.21 -14.00
C PHE A 223 -23.18 -9.06 -13.76
N PHE A 224 -23.05 -9.69 -12.60
CA PHE A 224 -21.89 -10.51 -12.26
C PHE A 224 -21.71 -11.68 -13.25
N GLN A 225 -22.81 -12.31 -13.66
CA GLN A 225 -22.81 -13.38 -14.66
C GLN A 225 -22.29 -12.90 -16.02
N ASP A 226 -22.68 -11.71 -16.46
CA ASP A 226 -22.16 -11.10 -17.69
C ASP A 226 -20.68 -10.72 -17.56
N ALA A 227 -20.32 -10.01 -16.49
CA ALA A 227 -18.96 -9.56 -16.21
C ALA A 227 -17.95 -10.71 -16.20
N ALA A 228 -18.33 -11.87 -15.64
CA ALA A 228 -17.50 -13.07 -15.64
C ALA A 228 -17.09 -13.55 -17.04
N THR A 229 -17.88 -13.23 -18.08
CA THR A 229 -17.61 -13.63 -19.46
C THR A 229 -16.80 -12.61 -20.25
N ILE A 230 -16.64 -11.38 -19.74
CA ILE A 230 -15.93 -10.29 -20.45
C ILE A 230 -14.44 -10.63 -20.55
N PRO A 231 -13.87 -10.81 -21.76
CA PRO A 231 -12.47 -11.23 -21.91
C PRO A 231 -11.46 -10.22 -21.35
N ALA A 232 -11.82 -8.93 -21.35
CA ALA A 232 -10.95 -7.84 -20.92
C ALA A 232 -10.76 -7.73 -19.39
N LEU A 233 -11.61 -8.38 -18.59
CA LEU A 233 -11.47 -8.42 -17.13
C LEU A 233 -10.49 -9.52 -16.71
N ASP A 234 -9.61 -9.25 -15.76
CA ASP A 234 -8.66 -10.21 -15.18
C ASP A 234 -9.21 -10.86 -13.89
N PHE A 235 -10.09 -10.17 -13.17
CA PHE A 235 -10.69 -10.64 -11.93
C PHE A 235 -12.11 -10.12 -11.73
N LEU A 236 -12.83 -10.68 -10.76
CA LEU A 236 -14.12 -10.19 -10.26
C LEU A 236 -14.03 -9.82 -8.78
N THR A 237 -14.92 -8.96 -8.31
CA THR A 237 -14.97 -8.57 -6.89
C THR A 237 -16.32 -8.85 -6.25
N MET A 238 -16.32 -9.04 -4.93
CA MET A 238 -17.52 -9.29 -4.14
C MET A 238 -17.50 -8.46 -2.86
N ASP A 239 -18.63 -7.87 -2.52
CA ASP A 239 -18.79 -7.12 -1.28
C ASP A 239 -19.62 -7.93 -0.30
N LEU A 240 -19.04 -8.26 0.86
CA LEU A 240 -19.55 -9.22 1.83
C LEU A 240 -19.84 -8.51 3.16
N TYR A 241 -21.13 -8.34 3.44
CA TYR A 241 -21.59 -7.64 4.65
C TYR A 241 -22.73 -8.37 5.38
N ASN A 242 -23.06 -9.60 4.94
CA ASN A 242 -24.10 -10.44 5.51
C ASN A 242 -23.69 -11.91 5.52
N ASP A 243 -24.44 -12.73 6.26
CA ASP A 243 -24.20 -14.16 6.45
C ASP A 243 -25.18 -15.07 5.70
N ASP A 244 -26.14 -14.51 4.97
CA ASP A 244 -27.24 -15.26 4.33
C ASP A 244 -27.03 -15.51 2.82
N THR A 245 -26.00 -14.92 2.21
CA THR A 245 -25.75 -15.02 0.76
C THR A 245 -24.49 -15.80 0.37
N PHE A 246 -23.78 -16.40 1.34
CA PHE A 246 -22.60 -17.25 1.10
C PHE A 246 -22.77 -18.33 0.01
N PRO A 247 -23.92 -19.02 -0.12
CA PRO A 247 -24.13 -19.96 -1.22
C PRO A 247 -24.04 -19.31 -2.61
N VAL A 248 -24.47 -18.05 -2.76
CA VAL A 248 -24.37 -17.32 -4.03
C VAL A 248 -22.92 -16.91 -4.28
N TYR A 249 -22.20 -16.42 -3.25
CA TYR A 249 -20.77 -16.12 -3.39
C TYR A 249 -19.95 -17.37 -3.78
N GLN A 250 -20.28 -18.55 -3.28
CA GLN A 250 -19.65 -19.80 -3.75
C GLN A 250 -19.92 -20.11 -5.23
N GLN A 251 -21.12 -19.78 -5.73
CA GLN A 251 -21.43 -19.88 -7.16
C GLN A 251 -20.63 -18.86 -7.98
N TRP A 252 -20.50 -17.62 -7.48
CA TRP A 252 -19.69 -16.57 -8.11
C TRP A 252 -18.21 -16.94 -8.18
N ILE A 253 -17.64 -17.50 -7.10
CA ILE A 253 -16.28 -18.04 -7.08
C ILE A 253 -16.12 -19.14 -8.13
N SER A 254 -17.08 -20.06 -8.21
CA SER A 254 -17.05 -21.15 -9.20
C SER A 254 -17.14 -20.62 -10.63
N LEU A 255 -17.97 -19.60 -10.87
CA LEU A 255 -18.15 -18.96 -12.17
C LEU A 255 -16.90 -18.19 -12.62
N ALA A 256 -16.29 -17.41 -11.72
CA ALA A 256 -15.04 -16.69 -11.98
C ALA A 256 -13.95 -17.66 -12.42
N ARG A 257 -13.74 -18.74 -11.66
CA ARG A 257 -12.77 -19.80 -11.96
C ARG A 257 -13.06 -20.49 -13.30
N ALA A 258 -14.32 -20.80 -13.58
CA ALA A 258 -14.72 -21.43 -14.84
C ALA A 258 -14.41 -20.55 -16.07
N ASN A 259 -14.34 -19.22 -15.88
CA ASN A 259 -13.97 -18.25 -16.91
C ASN A 259 -12.50 -17.78 -16.81
N GLY A 260 -11.67 -18.46 -16.01
CA GLY A 260 -10.25 -18.14 -15.86
C GLY A 260 -9.98 -16.79 -15.21
N LYS A 261 -10.91 -16.28 -14.39
CA LYS A 261 -10.79 -15.00 -13.69
C LYS A 261 -10.28 -15.20 -12.26
N GLY A 262 -9.50 -14.24 -11.79
CA GLY A 262 -9.29 -14.03 -10.35
C GLY A 262 -10.59 -13.65 -9.65
N ILE A 263 -10.62 -13.78 -8.32
CA ILE A 263 -11.73 -13.27 -7.51
C ILE A 263 -11.26 -12.90 -6.11
N TYR A 264 -11.75 -11.79 -5.57
CA TYR A 264 -11.47 -11.41 -4.18
C TYR A 264 -12.63 -10.66 -3.52
N ILE A 265 -12.59 -10.55 -2.18
CA ILE A 265 -13.54 -9.75 -1.41
C ILE A 265 -13.05 -8.31 -1.39
N GLU A 266 -13.73 -7.42 -2.12
CA GLU A 266 -13.34 -6.01 -2.28
C GLU A 266 -13.83 -5.15 -1.14
N GLU A 267 -14.97 -5.48 -0.55
CA GLU A 267 -15.40 -4.82 0.66
C GLU A 267 -15.94 -5.83 1.67
N THR A 268 -15.54 -5.64 2.93
CA THR A 268 -16.21 -6.29 4.05
C THR A 268 -16.15 -5.43 5.30
N GLY A 269 -17.22 -5.51 6.07
CA GLY A 269 -17.39 -4.93 7.40
C GLY A 269 -18.38 -5.79 8.18
N GLU A 270 -18.38 -5.69 9.50
CA GLU A 270 -19.34 -6.45 10.29
C GLU A 270 -20.80 -6.03 9.96
N PRO A 271 -21.76 -6.95 10.06
CA PRO A 271 -23.18 -6.62 9.99
C PRO A 271 -23.55 -5.49 10.96
N LYS A 272 -24.45 -4.59 10.55
CA LYS A 272 -24.87 -3.43 11.36
C LYS A 272 -26.02 -3.77 12.31
N TYR A 273 -26.00 -3.20 13.52
CA TYR A 273 -27.07 -3.36 14.50
C TYR A 273 -28.26 -2.43 14.18
N LEU A 274 -29.26 -2.96 13.49
CA LEU A 274 -30.39 -2.21 12.92
C LEU A 274 -31.71 -2.42 13.69
N PRO A 275 -32.66 -1.47 13.65
CA PRO A 275 -34.01 -1.69 14.15
C PRO A 275 -34.77 -2.70 13.27
N VAL A 276 -35.61 -3.54 13.89
CA VAL A 276 -36.39 -4.57 13.19
C VAL A 276 -37.89 -4.43 13.54
N PRO A 277 -38.78 -4.26 12.54
CA PRO A 277 -38.48 -3.99 11.14
C PRO A 277 -37.88 -2.58 10.93
N LEU A 278 -37.19 -2.38 9.81
CA LEU A 278 -36.75 -1.05 9.40
C LEU A 278 -37.96 -0.11 9.20
N PRO A 279 -37.94 1.13 9.72
CA PRO A 279 -39.04 2.07 9.54
C PRO A 279 -39.35 2.34 8.05
N THR A 280 -40.62 2.26 7.66
CA THR A 280 -41.05 2.47 6.26
C THR A 280 -40.67 3.85 5.71
N ALA A 281 -40.55 4.86 6.57
CA ALA A 281 -40.13 6.21 6.21
C ALA A 281 -38.68 6.30 5.72
N LEU A 282 -37.85 5.28 6.03
CA LEU A 282 -36.50 5.21 5.50
C LEU A 282 -36.50 4.79 4.03
N PHE A 283 -37.59 4.27 3.47
CA PHE A 283 -37.62 3.79 2.09
C PHE A 283 -38.24 4.83 1.14
N SER A 284 -37.58 5.03 0.01
CA SER A 284 -38.11 5.75 -1.15
C SER A 284 -39.25 4.99 -1.81
N ALA A 285 -39.96 5.66 -2.72
CA ALA A 285 -41.07 5.06 -3.48
C ALA A 285 -40.67 3.82 -4.30
N ASN A 286 -39.37 3.67 -4.61
CA ASN A 286 -38.82 2.54 -5.36
C ASN A 286 -38.23 1.45 -4.44
N GLY A 287 -38.41 1.55 -3.11
CA GLY A 287 -37.93 0.56 -2.15
C GLY A 287 -36.48 0.73 -1.69
N TYR A 288 -35.85 1.87 -2.00
CA TYR A 288 -34.48 2.20 -1.57
C TYR A 288 -34.49 3.06 -0.29
N LEU A 289 -33.87 2.60 0.81
CA LEU A 289 -33.27 3.43 1.87
C LEU A 289 -32.80 4.81 1.39
N THR A 290 -33.23 5.84 2.10
CA THR A 290 -32.91 7.24 1.85
C THR A 290 -31.72 7.73 2.66
N GLU A 291 -31.22 6.91 3.59
CA GLU A 291 -30.11 7.21 4.51
C GLU A 291 -29.14 6.02 4.57
N SER A 292 -27.93 6.27 5.07
CA SER A 292 -26.92 5.22 5.24
C SER A 292 -27.26 4.29 6.38
N LEU A 293 -26.78 3.05 6.33
CA LEU A 293 -26.91 2.11 7.46
C LEU A 293 -26.29 2.64 8.73
N ASP A 294 -25.09 3.22 8.63
CA ASP A 294 -24.39 3.86 9.74
C ASP A 294 -25.28 4.93 10.39
N SER A 295 -26.04 5.68 9.57
CA SER A 295 -26.97 6.71 10.06
C SER A 295 -28.16 6.09 10.79
N ILE A 296 -28.69 4.95 10.31
CA ILE A 296 -29.90 4.32 10.86
C ILE A 296 -29.61 3.22 11.90
N ALA A 297 -28.35 2.84 12.10
CA ALA A 297 -27.94 1.88 13.12
C ALA A 297 -28.34 2.38 14.51
N VAL A 298 -28.80 1.45 15.34
CA VAL A 298 -29.23 1.72 16.72
C VAL A 298 -28.03 2.17 17.56
N ILE A 299 -26.89 1.53 17.34
CA ILE A 299 -25.58 1.86 17.90
C ILE A 299 -24.62 1.92 16.72
N GLY A 300 -23.74 2.92 16.71
CA GLY A 300 -22.79 3.07 15.63
C GLY A 300 -21.78 1.91 15.58
N PRO A 301 -21.32 1.50 14.38
CA PRO A 301 -20.43 0.36 14.21
C PRO A 301 -19.05 0.54 14.83
N ALA A 302 -18.63 1.79 15.08
CA ALA A 302 -17.40 2.08 15.79
C ALA A 302 -17.56 2.04 17.31
N ASN A 303 -18.63 1.46 17.85
CA ASN A 303 -18.77 1.29 19.28
C ASN A 303 -17.82 0.18 19.78
N ALA A 304 -17.15 0.42 20.91
CA ALA A 304 -16.20 -0.52 21.50
C ALA A 304 -16.81 -1.88 21.86
N ASP A 305 -18.13 -1.95 22.08
CA ASP A 305 -18.82 -3.21 22.38
C ASP A 305 -18.81 -4.19 21.19
N PHE A 306 -18.63 -3.71 19.96
CA PHE A 306 -18.44 -4.54 18.76
C PHE A 306 -17.01 -5.00 18.52
N ALA A 307 -16.04 -4.61 19.37
CA ALA A 307 -14.64 -4.98 19.19
C ALA A 307 -14.39 -6.50 19.01
N PRO A 308 -14.99 -7.40 19.82
CA PRO A 308 -14.82 -8.84 19.61
C PRO A 308 -15.48 -9.32 18.31
N LEU A 309 -16.58 -8.69 17.92
CA LEU A 309 -17.32 -9.04 16.71
C LEU A 309 -16.51 -8.71 15.46
N ASN A 310 -15.96 -7.49 15.36
CA ASN A 310 -15.16 -7.05 14.20
C ASN A 310 -13.95 -7.96 13.97
N ALA A 311 -13.26 -8.32 15.06
CA ALA A 311 -12.14 -9.26 15.00
C ALA A 311 -12.58 -10.66 14.50
N SER A 312 -13.69 -11.18 15.03
CA SER A 312 -14.21 -12.49 14.63
C SER A 312 -14.69 -12.53 13.17
N TRP A 313 -15.31 -11.44 12.70
CA TRP A 313 -15.77 -11.30 11.33
C TRP A 313 -14.59 -11.25 10.35
N ALA A 314 -13.61 -10.38 10.60
CA ALA A 314 -12.40 -10.29 9.76
C ALA A 314 -11.65 -11.62 9.68
N GLN A 315 -11.54 -12.35 10.80
CA GLN A 315 -10.96 -13.69 10.84
C GLN A 315 -11.74 -14.68 9.97
N ALA A 316 -13.08 -14.68 10.06
CA ALA A 316 -13.93 -15.58 9.30
C ALA A 316 -13.87 -15.29 7.80
N MET A 317 -13.89 -14.01 7.40
CA MET A 317 -13.75 -13.63 5.99
C MET A 317 -12.37 -14.01 5.43
N SER A 318 -11.32 -13.86 6.24
CA SER A 318 -9.96 -14.28 5.85
C SER A 318 -9.86 -15.79 5.67
N ASN A 319 -10.47 -16.57 6.58
CA ASN A 319 -10.56 -18.01 6.43
C ASN A 319 -11.38 -18.41 5.21
N PHE A 320 -12.53 -17.78 4.98
CA PHE A 320 -13.37 -18.01 3.80
C PHE A 320 -12.61 -17.73 2.51
N ALA A 321 -11.94 -16.59 2.41
CA ALA A 321 -11.11 -16.24 1.28
C ALA A 321 -9.99 -17.26 1.05
N SER A 322 -9.21 -17.56 2.09
CA SER A 322 -8.09 -18.51 2.04
C SER A 322 -8.52 -19.98 1.84
N ALA A 323 -9.71 -20.39 2.25
CA ALA A 323 -10.22 -21.73 1.97
C ALA A 323 -10.72 -21.86 0.53
N ASN A 324 -11.23 -20.76 -0.04
CA ASN A 324 -11.89 -20.74 -1.35
C ASN A 324 -11.04 -20.15 -2.48
N GLY A 325 -9.72 -20.17 -2.40
CA GLY A 325 -8.85 -19.74 -3.52
C GLY A 325 -8.95 -18.25 -3.89
N LEU A 326 -9.36 -17.35 -3.00
CA LEU A 326 -9.50 -15.91 -3.32
C LEU A 326 -8.15 -15.21 -3.32
N GLU A 327 -7.99 -14.18 -4.14
CA GLU A 327 -6.70 -13.48 -4.27
C GLU A 327 -6.42 -12.51 -3.11
N ALA A 328 -7.48 -11.94 -2.53
CA ALA A 328 -7.39 -10.89 -1.53
C ALA A 328 -8.64 -10.80 -0.64
N LEU A 329 -8.51 -9.98 0.40
CA LEU A 329 -9.59 -9.49 1.25
C LEU A 329 -9.30 -8.05 1.61
N THR A 330 -10.27 -7.17 1.42
CA THR A 330 -10.18 -5.78 1.87
C THR A 330 -11.13 -5.55 3.04
N VAL A 331 -10.57 -5.21 4.21
CA VAL A 331 -11.38 -4.67 5.31
C VAL A 331 -11.72 -3.24 4.93
N PHE A 332 -13.01 -2.99 4.73
CA PHE A 332 -13.50 -1.74 4.19
C PHE A 332 -13.62 -0.64 5.27
N GLU A 333 -13.97 -1.04 6.49
CA GLU A 333 -14.09 -0.14 7.63
C GLU A 333 -12.84 -0.24 8.49
N THR A 334 -11.89 0.67 8.25
CA THR A 334 -10.54 0.58 8.84
C THR A 334 -10.33 1.54 10.00
N GLU A 335 -11.22 2.51 10.23
CA GLU A 335 -11.17 3.41 11.37
C GLU A 335 -11.17 2.68 12.73
N PRO A 336 -12.00 1.62 12.93
CA PRO A 336 -12.01 0.86 14.18
C PRO A 336 -10.70 0.15 14.50
N LEU A 337 -9.75 0.05 13.55
CA LEU A 337 -8.40 -0.46 13.82
C LEU A 337 -7.62 0.48 14.74
N PHE A 338 -7.92 1.78 14.74
CA PHE A 338 -7.15 2.82 15.40
C PHE A 338 -7.85 3.41 16.62
N ALA A 339 -9.15 3.66 16.54
CA ALA A 339 -9.93 4.20 17.66
C ALA A 339 -11.34 3.60 17.70
N TRP A 340 -11.94 3.61 18.89
CA TRP A 340 -13.36 3.36 19.07
C TRP A 340 -14.08 4.68 19.37
N GLY A 341 -15.33 4.76 18.95
CA GLY A 341 -16.23 5.84 19.30
C GLY A 341 -16.66 5.81 20.76
N ALA A 342 -16.95 6.99 21.31
CA ALA A 342 -17.60 7.11 22.61
C ALA A 342 -19.12 6.90 22.44
N ALA A 343 -19.84 6.64 23.53
CA ALA A 343 -21.30 6.48 23.48
C ALA A 343 -21.97 7.71 22.84
N GLY A 344 -22.75 7.49 21.78
CA GLY A 344 -23.41 8.56 20.99
C GLY A 344 -22.49 9.27 19.99
N HIS A 345 -21.21 8.91 19.95
CA HIS A 345 -20.17 9.38 19.02
C HIS A 345 -19.44 8.16 18.41
N ASP A 346 -20.21 7.17 17.97
CA ASP A 346 -19.77 5.85 17.50
C ASP A 346 -20.13 5.58 16.03
N LYS A 347 -20.59 6.62 15.34
CA LYS A 347 -20.88 6.60 13.90
C LYS A 347 -19.69 7.14 13.13
N GLU A 348 -19.43 6.59 11.95
CA GLU A 348 -18.26 6.97 11.14
C GLU A 348 -18.28 8.43 10.70
N THR A 349 -19.48 8.98 10.56
CA THR A 349 -19.69 10.39 10.17
C THR A 349 -19.58 11.36 11.34
N ASP A 350 -19.46 10.88 12.58
CA ASP A 350 -19.39 11.74 13.76
C ASP A 350 -18.04 12.48 13.82
N PRO A 351 -18.01 13.83 13.86
CA PRO A 351 -16.77 14.60 13.90
C PRO A 351 -15.87 14.30 15.12
N ALA A 352 -16.45 13.95 16.27
CA ALA A 352 -15.70 13.60 17.47
C ALA A 352 -15.02 12.23 17.30
N TYR A 353 -15.70 11.26 16.67
CA TYR A 353 -15.09 9.98 16.33
C TYR A 353 -13.95 10.15 15.31
N VAL A 354 -14.20 10.88 14.22
CA VAL A 354 -13.16 11.18 13.22
C VAL A 354 -11.94 11.84 13.87
N SER A 355 -12.15 12.79 14.80
CA SER A 355 -11.05 13.43 15.54
C SER A 355 -10.27 12.45 16.42
N ALA A 356 -10.95 11.46 17.02
CA ALA A 356 -10.32 10.43 17.83
C ALA A 356 -9.46 9.49 16.97
N VAL A 357 -9.95 9.10 15.79
CA VAL A 357 -9.21 8.28 14.81
C VAL A 357 -7.94 9.00 14.35
N ILE A 358 -8.05 10.27 13.94
CA ILE A 358 -6.90 11.09 13.52
C ILE A 358 -5.88 11.21 14.64
N SER A 359 -6.34 11.39 15.88
CA SER A 359 -5.46 11.44 17.05
C SER A 359 -4.77 10.10 17.31
N ALA A 360 -5.48 8.98 17.17
CA ALA A 360 -4.90 7.64 17.34
C ALA A 360 -3.82 7.34 16.27
N LEU A 361 -4.08 7.70 15.01
CA LEU A 361 -3.13 7.59 13.91
C LEU A 361 -1.85 8.39 14.18
N ALA A 362 -1.99 9.65 14.59
CA ALA A 362 -0.84 10.49 14.92
C ALA A 362 0.01 9.95 16.09
N ASN A 363 -0.59 9.13 16.97
CA ASN A 363 0.08 8.49 18.09
C ASN A 363 0.49 7.02 17.83
N GLY A 364 0.30 6.50 16.61
CA GLY A 364 0.63 5.12 16.24
C GLY A 364 -0.15 4.07 17.06
N GLN A 365 -1.40 4.37 17.42
CA GLN A 365 -2.21 3.51 18.28
C GLN A 365 -2.99 2.47 17.48
N LEU A 366 -3.14 1.27 18.06
CA LEU A 366 -4.03 0.22 17.55
C LEU A 366 -4.99 -0.24 18.65
N THR A 367 -6.25 -0.42 18.28
CA THR A 367 -7.28 -1.06 19.11
C THR A 367 -7.04 -2.58 19.20
N SER A 368 -7.91 -3.30 19.92
CA SER A 368 -7.96 -4.76 19.87
C SER A 368 -8.27 -5.29 18.46
N THR A 369 -9.12 -4.61 17.69
CA THR A 369 -9.39 -4.97 16.28
C THR A 369 -8.17 -4.72 15.41
N GLY A 370 -7.46 -3.60 15.60
CA GLY A 370 -6.18 -3.35 14.91
C GLY A 370 -5.13 -4.43 15.14
N LYS A 371 -5.03 -4.92 16.38
CA LYS A 371 -4.13 -6.04 16.72
C LYS A 371 -4.61 -7.37 16.13
N ALA A 372 -5.92 -7.61 16.08
CA ALA A 372 -6.48 -8.79 15.42
C ALA A 372 -6.21 -8.78 13.91
N TYR A 373 -6.36 -7.62 13.26
CA TYR A 373 -6.01 -7.44 11.85
C TYR A 373 -4.53 -7.77 11.59
N ALA A 374 -3.61 -7.31 12.44
CA ALA A 374 -2.19 -7.68 12.33
C ALA A 374 -1.93 -9.19 12.46
N ALA A 375 -2.63 -9.86 13.38
CA ALA A 375 -2.55 -11.31 13.54
C ALA A 375 -3.11 -12.05 12.31
N ILE A 376 -4.22 -11.56 11.75
CA ILE A 376 -4.83 -12.06 10.51
C ILE A 376 -3.83 -11.93 9.35
N THR A 377 -3.19 -10.77 9.17
CA THR A 377 -2.15 -10.61 8.16
C THR A 377 -1.01 -11.61 8.34
N ALA A 378 -0.51 -11.79 9.57
CA ALA A 378 0.58 -12.74 9.81
C ALA A 378 0.20 -14.19 9.45
N GLN A 379 -1.07 -14.55 9.66
CA GLN A 379 -1.61 -15.89 9.42
C GLN A 379 -1.96 -16.15 7.95
N TYR A 380 -2.69 -15.23 7.31
CA TYR A 380 -3.29 -15.42 5.99
C TYR A 380 -2.59 -14.62 4.88
N GLY A 381 -1.85 -13.58 5.24
CA GLY A 381 -1.19 -12.69 4.28
C GLY A 381 -0.16 -13.39 3.41
N ILE A 382 0.00 -12.91 2.18
CA ILE A 382 1.12 -13.31 1.32
C ILE A 382 2.45 -13.00 2.02
N LYS A 383 3.49 -13.82 1.79
CA LYS A 383 4.82 -13.51 2.32
C LYS A 383 5.40 -12.35 1.54
N THR A 384 5.76 -11.27 2.24
CA THR A 384 6.28 -10.07 1.62
C THR A 384 7.76 -9.85 1.90
N ALA A 385 8.45 -9.26 0.93
CA ALA A 385 9.68 -8.53 1.21
C ALA A 385 9.27 -7.24 1.94
N VAL A 386 9.53 -7.16 3.24
CA VAL A 386 8.92 -6.18 4.16
C VAL A 386 9.62 -4.82 4.14
N SER A 387 10.91 -4.79 3.82
CA SER A 387 11.66 -3.54 3.68
C SER A 387 12.75 -3.68 2.64
N VAL A 388 13.02 -2.57 1.98
CA VAL A 388 14.02 -2.44 0.93
C VAL A 388 14.90 -1.25 1.29
N SER A 389 16.22 -1.37 1.14
CA SER A 389 17.17 -0.29 1.46
C SER A 389 18.32 -0.25 0.47
N ASN A 390 18.65 0.94 -0.01
CA ASN A 390 19.81 1.22 -0.86
C ASN A 390 21.09 1.56 -0.07
N ALA A 391 21.00 1.78 1.26
CA ALA A 391 22.11 2.30 2.07
C ALA A 391 22.63 1.34 3.15
N SER A 392 22.02 0.14 3.27
CA SER A 392 22.32 -0.80 4.37
C SER A 392 22.71 -2.18 3.84
N TYR A 393 23.82 -2.73 4.35
CA TYR A 393 24.14 -4.16 4.36
C TYR A 393 23.79 -4.85 5.69
N ALA A 394 23.20 -4.12 6.65
CA ALA A 394 22.92 -4.66 7.97
C ALA A 394 21.94 -5.84 7.91
N THR A 395 22.38 -6.98 8.43
CA THR A 395 21.50 -8.07 8.86
C THR A 395 20.61 -7.53 9.98
N VAL A 396 19.34 -7.25 9.70
CA VAL A 396 18.35 -7.08 10.77
C VAL A 396 17.65 -8.43 10.95
N PRO A 397 17.82 -9.11 12.10
CA PRO A 397 16.97 -10.24 12.44
C PRO A 397 15.58 -9.71 12.81
N GLY A 398 14.55 -10.24 12.16
CA GLY A 398 13.19 -10.27 12.72
C GLY A 398 12.19 -9.30 12.10
N ALA A 399 11.06 -9.88 11.71
CA ALA A 399 9.84 -9.20 11.29
C ALA A 399 9.38 -8.17 12.33
N TYR A 400 8.99 -6.99 11.85
CA TYR A 400 8.28 -5.93 12.58
C TYR A 400 8.91 -5.50 13.92
N THR A 401 9.60 -4.37 13.89
CA THR A 401 9.36 -3.33 14.90
C THR A 401 9.29 -1.99 14.21
N VAL A 402 8.11 -1.36 14.24
CA VAL A 402 7.99 0.10 14.11
C VAL A 402 8.66 0.67 15.36
N GLY A 403 9.99 0.77 15.29
CA GLY A 403 10.86 1.05 16.42
C GLY A 403 12.30 1.15 15.97
N CYS A 404 12.54 1.73 14.80
CA CYS A 404 13.86 1.91 14.23
C CYS A 404 14.23 3.39 14.36
N GLY A 405 14.70 3.78 15.55
CA GLY A 405 15.21 5.11 15.89
C GLY A 405 14.30 5.94 16.82
N PRO A 406 14.86 6.89 17.60
CA PRO A 406 14.08 7.86 18.36
C PRO A 406 13.27 8.78 17.43
N ALA A 407 12.25 9.48 17.94
CA ALA A 407 11.41 10.41 17.17
C ALA A 407 12.18 11.50 16.37
N ALA A 408 13.45 11.74 16.71
CA ALA A 408 14.34 12.65 16.01
C ALA A 408 15.04 12.04 14.77
N SER A 409 14.96 10.72 14.56
CA SER A 409 15.60 10.01 13.43
C SER A 409 14.93 8.65 13.16
N PRO A 410 13.74 8.63 12.52
CA PRO A 410 13.12 7.38 12.09
C PRO A 410 13.90 6.77 10.92
N CYS A 411 14.14 5.46 10.95
CA CYS A 411 14.53 4.70 9.77
C CYS A 411 13.32 4.66 8.85
N ASN A 412 13.27 5.57 7.89
CA ASN A 412 12.26 5.55 6.83
C ASN A 412 12.58 4.37 5.91
N ALA A 413 11.95 3.22 6.14
CA ALA A 413 11.98 2.12 5.19
C ALA A 413 11.32 2.61 3.90
N SER A 414 12.14 3.03 2.93
CA SER A 414 11.70 3.45 1.61
C SER A 414 11.95 2.31 0.64
N SER A 415 10.90 1.84 0.00
CA SER A 415 11.01 0.90 -1.14
C SER A 415 11.38 1.60 -2.45
N THR A 416 11.91 2.83 -2.38
CA THR A 416 12.39 3.55 -3.55
C THR A 416 13.82 3.10 -3.90
N VAL A 417 14.01 2.66 -5.13
CA VAL A 417 15.29 2.20 -5.66
C VAL A 417 15.58 2.90 -6.99
N ALA A 418 16.81 2.78 -7.48
CA ALA A 418 17.19 3.29 -8.80
C ALA A 418 17.80 2.19 -9.67
N PRO A 419 17.77 2.32 -11.01
CA PRO A 419 18.57 1.47 -11.89
C PRO A 419 20.04 1.48 -11.45
N ASP A 420 20.70 0.32 -11.58
CA ASP A 420 22.07 0.10 -11.12
C ASP A 420 22.30 0.29 -9.61
N SER A 421 21.26 0.42 -8.79
CA SER A 421 21.45 0.51 -7.34
C SER A 421 21.66 -0.85 -6.70
N LEU A 422 22.49 -0.90 -5.66
CA LEU A 422 22.62 -2.04 -4.76
C LEU A 422 21.57 -1.92 -3.66
N VAL A 423 20.85 -3.01 -3.43
CA VAL A 423 19.65 -3.00 -2.60
C VAL A 423 19.60 -4.23 -1.73
N SER A 424 19.19 -4.04 -0.47
CA SER A 424 18.86 -5.12 0.46
C SER A 424 17.35 -5.22 0.62
N ALA A 425 16.77 -6.39 0.40
CA ALA A 425 15.40 -6.75 0.75
C ALA A 425 15.38 -7.63 1.99
N PHE A 426 14.51 -7.33 2.95
CA PHE A 426 14.32 -8.11 4.18
C PHE A 426 12.96 -8.79 4.19
N GLY A 427 12.84 -9.90 4.90
CA GLY A 427 11.60 -10.67 4.94
C GLY A 427 11.75 -12.00 5.64
N THR A 428 10.90 -12.94 5.27
CA THR A 428 10.94 -14.34 5.71
C THR A 428 10.92 -15.24 4.49
N ASP A 429 11.45 -16.45 4.63
CA ASP A 429 11.48 -17.46 3.56
C ASP A 429 12.16 -16.96 2.28
N LEU A 430 13.17 -16.09 2.39
CA LEU A 430 13.87 -15.53 1.22
C LEU A 430 14.96 -16.46 0.66
N ALA A 431 15.51 -17.34 1.50
CA ALA A 431 16.50 -18.34 1.12
C ALA A 431 16.51 -19.50 2.13
N THR A 432 17.12 -20.62 1.76
CA THR A 432 17.28 -21.80 2.65
C THR A 432 18.55 -21.74 3.52
N GLY A 433 19.46 -20.81 3.22
CA GLY A 433 20.74 -20.67 3.93
C GLY A 433 21.46 -19.37 3.57
N LEU A 434 22.61 -19.15 4.20
CA LEU A 434 23.45 -17.97 3.96
C LEU A 434 24.46 -18.24 2.84
N THR A 435 24.55 -17.37 1.85
CA THR A 435 25.57 -17.43 0.79
C THR A 435 25.90 -16.03 0.26
N SER A 436 27.18 -15.75 0.04
CA SER A 436 27.67 -14.51 -0.57
C SER A 436 28.24 -14.76 -1.96
N ALA A 437 28.13 -13.79 -2.86
CA ALA A 437 28.79 -13.84 -4.16
C ALA A 437 30.31 -13.79 -4.01
N GLY A 438 31.02 -14.64 -4.76
CA GLY A 438 32.48 -14.75 -4.69
C GLY A 438 33.25 -13.80 -5.62
N SER A 439 32.56 -12.98 -6.42
CA SER A 439 33.17 -12.06 -7.39
C SER A 439 32.28 -10.84 -7.66
N SER A 440 32.80 -9.86 -8.40
CA SER A 440 32.04 -8.69 -8.89
C SER A 440 31.19 -8.99 -10.13
N THR A 441 31.17 -10.24 -10.61
CA THR A 441 30.17 -10.72 -11.59
C THR A 441 29.07 -11.43 -10.84
N TYR A 442 28.03 -10.68 -10.46
CA TYR A 442 26.96 -11.19 -9.61
C TYR A 442 26.09 -12.21 -10.34
N PRO A 443 25.87 -13.41 -9.78
CA PRO A 443 25.02 -14.42 -10.39
C PRO A 443 23.54 -14.08 -10.24
N THR A 444 22.69 -14.56 -11.14
CA THR A 444 21.22 -14.45 -11.05
C THR A 444 20.57 -15.57 -10.22
N THR A 445 21.38 -16.49 -9.71
CA THR A 445 20.97 -17.51 -8.73
C THR A 445 22.10 -17.71 -7.73
N LEU A 446 21.78 -17.61 -6.44
CA LEU A 446 22.75 -17.71 -5.35
C LEU A 446 22.15 -18.53 -4.22
N GLY A 447 22.83 -19.59 -3.77
CA GLY A 447 22.29 -20.50 -2.74
C GLY A 447 20.95 -21.17 -3.12
N GLY A 448 20.63 -21.25 -4.41
CA GLY A 448 19.33 -21.72 -4.92
C GLY A 448 18.25 -20.63 -4.99
N THR A 449 18.45 -19.47 -4.37
CA THR A 449 17.53 -18.33 -4.46
C THR A 449 17.70 -17.57 -5.78
N SER A 450 16.59 -17.13 -6.37
CA SER A 450 16.54 -16.31 -7.59
C SER A 450 15.51 -15.18 -7.46
N LEU A 451 15.75 -14.06 -8.16
CA LEU A 451 14.88 -12.89 -8.16
C LEU A 451 14.44 -12.54 -9.59
N THR A 452 13.16 -12.19 -9.72
CA THR A 452 12.58 -11.60 -10.93
C THR A 452 12.00 -10.24 -10.58
N LEU A 453 12.27 -9.24 -11.41
CA LEU A 453 11.70 -7.90 -11.32
C LEU A 453 10.84 -7.65 -12.56
N VAL A 454 9.58 -7.23 -12.39
CA VAL A 454 8.72 -6.80 -13.49
C VAL A 454 8.41 -5.33 -13.32
N ASP A 455 8.81 -4.50 -14.28
CA ASP A 455 8.65 -3.05 -14.21
C ASP A 455 7.27 -2.56 -14.69
N SER A 456 7.04 -1.26 -14.59
CA SER A 456 5.80 -0.58 -15.00
C SER A 456 5.49 -0.68 -16.51
N SER A 457 6.45 -1.11 -17.33
CA SER A 457 6.26 -1.41 -18.76
C SER A 457 5.89 -2.87 -19.02
N ASN A 458 5.72 -3.67 -17.96
CA ASN A 458 5.54 -5.13 -17.99
C ASN A 458 6.76 -5.88 -18.54
N THR A 459 7.96 -5.29 -18.46
CA THR A 459 9.21 -5.94 -18.84
C THR A 459 9.76 -6.74 -17.66
N SER A 460 10.10 -8.00 -17.88
CA SER A 460 10.66 -8.90 -16.86
C SER A 460 12.19 -8.95 -16.92
N TYR A 461 12.84 -8.81 -15.77
CA TYR A 461 14.29 -8.84 -15.62
C TYR A 461 14.71 -9.93 -14.64
N THR A 462 15.76 -10.68 -14.99
CA THR A 462 16.50 -11.50 -14.02
C THR A 462 17.42 -10.59 -13.20
N VAL A 463 17.41 -10.74 -11.88
CA VAL A 463 18.11 -9.82 -10.98
C VAL A 463 19.41 -10.44 -10.46
N PRO A 464 20.57 -9.77 -10.61
CA PRO A 464 21.84 -10.23 -10.04
C PRO A 464 21.88 -10.13 -8.51
N LEU A 465 22.45 -11.14 -7.84
CA LEU A 465 22.46 -11.29 -6.38
C LEU A 465 23.87 -11.18 -5.81
N THR A 466 24.03 -10.46 -4.71
CA THR A 466 25.31 -10.30 -4.00
C THR A 466 25.35 -11.08 -2.69
N PHE A 467 24.20 -11.28 -2.05
CA PHE A 467 24.06 -11.98 -0.78
C PHE A 467 22.65 -12.56 -0.64
N VAL A 468 22.55 -13.75 -0.02
CA VAL A 468 21.26 -14.36 0.36
C VAL A 468 21.36 -14.94 1.77
N ALA A 469 20.27 -14.84 2.51
CA ALA A 469 20.02 -15.45 3.81
C ALA A 469 18.50 -15.60 4.01
N PRO A 470 18.02 -16.47 4.92
CA PRO A 470 16.58 -16.67 5.11
C PRO A 470 15.77 -15.40 5.37
N GLY A 471 16.39 -14.38 6.00
CA GLY A 471 15.77 -13.10 6.32
C GLY A 471 16.20 -11.91 5.46
N GLN A 472 17.14 -12.08 4.51
CA GLN A 472 17.72 -10.98 3.74
C GLN A 472 18.25 -11.43 2.38
N VAL A 473 17.98 -10.66 1.33
CA VAL A 473 18.63 -10.81 0.01
C VAL A 473 19.16 -9.46 -0.44
N ASN A 474 20.42 -9.42 -0.88
CA ASN A 474 21.01 -8.24 -1.47
C ASN A 474 21.19 -8.46 -2.97
N TYR A 475 20.82 -7.46 -3.76
CA TYR A 475 20.75 -7.55 -5.20
C TYR A 475 21.10 -6.24 -5.89
N LEU A 476 21.41 -6.33 -7.18
CA LEU A 476 21.64 -5.19 -8.06
C LEU A 476 20.38 -4.95 -8.89
N VAL A 477 19.80 -3.76 -8.83
CA VAL A 477 18.69 -3.38 -9.73
C VAL A 477 19.24 -3.33 -11.17
N PRO A 478 18.65 -4.06 -12.13
CA PRO A 478 19.11 -4.03 -13.51
C PRO A 478 19.07 -2.62 -14.11
N SER A 479 20.04 -2.30 -14.97
CA SER A 479 20.23 -0.94 -15.51
C SER A 479 19.09 -0.46 -16.43
N GLY A 480 18.33 -1.38 -17.02
CA GLY A 480 17.27 -1.08 -17.99
C GLY A 480 15.87 -0.91 -17.39
N VAL A 481 15.72 -1.06 -16.07
CA VAL A 481 14.41 -1.00 -15.40
C VAL A 481 13.78 0.38 -15.56
N HIS A 482 12.53 0.43 -16.00
CA HIS A 482 11.79 1.69 -16.15
C HIS A 482 11.33 2.27 -14.81
N ALA A 483 11.26 3.59 -14.73
CA ALA A 483 10.71 4.28 -13.58
C ALA A 483 9.20 3.97 -13.39
N GLY A 484 8.77 3.95 -12.13
CA GLY A 484 7.41 3.58 -11.74
C GLY A 484 7.38 2.40 -10.77
N PRO A 485 6.19 1.94 -10.34
CA PRO A 485 6.06 0.76 -9.51
C PRO A 485 6.57 -0.48 -10.25
N ALA A 486 7.28 -1.36 -9.54
CA ALA A 486 7.77 -2.62 -10.06
C ALA A 486 7.56 -3.74 -9.03
N TRP A 487 7.27 -4.94 -9.54
CA TRP A 487 7.08 -6.15 -8.76
C TRP A 487 8.39 -6.88 -8.58
N LEU A 488 8.76 -7.15 -7.34
CA LEU A 488 9.89 -8.00 -6.99
C LEU A 488 9.36 -9.36 -6.52
N THR A 489 9.77 -10.43 -7.20
CA THR A 489 9.48 -11.81 -6.80
C THR A 489 10.78 -12.50 -6.42
N ILE A 490 10.86 -12.98 -5.18
CA ILE A 490 11.98 -13.74 -4.62
C ILE A 490 11.54 -15.20 -4.53
N THR A 491 12.25 -16.11 -5.19
CA THR A 491 12.03 -17.55 -5.08
C THR A 491 13.20 -18.17 -4.33
N SER A 492 12.93 -18.74 -3.16
CA SER A 492 13.91 -19.45 -2.35
C SER A 492 14.28 -20.80 -2.99
N GLY A 493 15.43 -21.38 -2.61
CA GLY A 493 15.89 -22.68 -3.12
C GLY A 493 14.96 -23.87 -2.83
N ASP A 494 14.01 -23.72 -1.91
CA ASP A 494 12.94 -24.70 -1.62
C ASP A 494 11.63 -24.41 -2.38
N GLY A 495 11.62 -23.42 -3.27
CA GLY A 495 10.48 -23.03 -4.11
C GLY A 495 9.47 -22.11 -3.43
N LYS A 496 9.69 -21.70 -2.18
CA LYS A 496 8.84 -20.67 -1.54
C LYS A 496 9.01 -19.33 -2.24
N VAL A 497 7.90 -18.61 -2.37
CA VAL A 497 7.82 -17.33 -3.07
C VAL A 497 7.46 -16.22 -2.09
N SER A 498 8.25 -15.16 -2.12
CA SER A 498 8.01 -13.90 -1.41
C SER A 498 7.92 -12.76 -2.43
N GLN A 499 6.95 -11.86 -2.25
CA GLN A 499 6.68 -10.78 -3.20
C GLN A 499 6.76 -9.40 -2.54
N GLY A 500 7.12 -8.38 -3.30
CA GLY A 500 7.11 -6.99 -2.83
C GLY A 500 6.91 -6.01 -3.97
N VAL A 501 6.39 -4.83 -3.65
CA VAL A 501 6.35 -3.71 -4.57
C VAL A 501 7.48 -2.76 -4.21
N ILE A 502 8.23 -2.33 -5.23
CA ILE A 502 9.25 -1.29 -5.13
C ILE A 502 8.88 -0.12 -6.04
N LEU A 503 9.32 1.08 -5.67
CA LEU A 503 9.21 2.25 -6.52
C LEU A 503 10.55 2.47 -7.21
N VAL A 504 10.60 2.37 -8.53
CA VAL A 504 11.80 2.69 -9.30
C VAL A 504 11.77 4.18 -9.63
N ALA A 505 12.75 4.92 -9.14
CA ALA A 505 13.00 6.29 -9.50
C ALA A 505 14.26 6.38 -10.37
N PRO A 506 14.43 7.43 -11.19
CA PRO A 506 15.68 7.66 -11.91
C PRO A 506 16.89 7.76 -10.96
N VAL A 507 16.67 8.35 -9.78
CA VAL A 507 17.68 8.54 -8.73
C VAL A 507 17.06 8.23 -7.38
N ALA A 508 17.76 7.42 -6.58
CA ALA A 508 17.37 7.05 -5.23
C ALA A 508 18.66 6.90 -4.42
N PRO A 509 19.20 8.00 -3.85
CA PRO A 509 20.54 8.00 -3.29
C PRO A 509 20.59 7.28 -1.95
N GLY A 510 21.57 6.40 -1.77
CA GLY A 510 21.92 5.78 -0.49
C GLY A 510 23.41 5.97 -0.25
N ILE A 511 23.79 6.49 0.92
CA ILE A 511 25.20 6.68 1.32
C ILE A 511 25.56 5.62 2.34
N TYR A 512 26.63 4.88 2.07
CA TYR A 512 27.06 3.82 2.96
C TYR A 512 27.69 4.39 4.23
N SER A 513 27.36 3.78 5.36
CA SER A 513 28.06 3.99 6.62
C SER A 513 29.14 2.94 6.81
N ALA A 514 30.16 3.25 7.62
CA ALA A 514 31.26 2.32 7.90
C ALA A 514 30.79 1.05 8.64
N GLU A 515 29.68 1.14 9.38
CA GLU A 515 29.04 0.01 10.05
C GLU A 515 28.04 -0.74 9.15
N ALA A 516 27.89 -0.29 7.91
CA ALA A 516 27.05 -0.91 6.89
C ALA A 516 25.56 -0.99 7.28
N ASN A 517 25.08 -0.12 8.18
CA ASN A 517 23.69 -0.03 8.65
C ASN A 517 22.96 1.23 8.15
N GLY A 518 23.60 2.00 7.27
CA GLY A 518 23.06 3.25 6.73
C GLY A 518 23.02 4.41 7.75
N GLN A 519 23.63 4.24 8.92
CA GLN A 519 23.64 5.21 10.02
C GLN A 519 25.05 5.41 10.59
N GLY A 520 25.25 6.50 11.32
CA GLY A 520 26.54 6.80 11.94
C GLY A 520 27.57 7.29 10.93
N VAL A 521 28.85 6.99 11.15
CA VAL A 521 29.95 7.56 10.34
C VAL A 521 29.91 7.06 8.89
N ALA A 522 30.11 7.98 7.94
CA ALA A 522 30.18 7.66 6.51
C ALA A 522 31.32 6.69 6.18
N ALA A 523 31.05 5.71 5.30
CA ALA A 523 32.09 4.99 4.59
C ALA A 523 32.63 5.90 3.49
N ALA A 524 33.72 6.60 3.79
CA ALA A 524 34.23 7.67 2.94
C ALA A 524 35.73 7.83 3.06
N GLU A 525 36.35 8.28 1.97
CA GLU A 525 37.74 8.70 1.93
C GLU A 525 37.87 10.22 2.00
N VAL A 526 39.01 10.67 2.49
CA VAL A 526 39.41 12.06 2.56
C VAL A 526 40.68 12.21 1.74
N VAL A 527 40.57 12.97 0.65
CA VAL A 527 41.68 13.27 -0.25
C VAL A 527 42.11 14.71 0.01
N THR A 528 43.31 14.87 0.56
CA THR A 528 43.95 16.18 0.69
C THR A 528 44.90 16.36 -0.49
N GLN A 529 44.55 17.27 -1.40
CA GLN A 529 45.46 17.76 -2.42
C GLN A 529 46.29 18.90 -1.84
N HIS A 530 47.60 18.72 -1.82
CA HIS A 530 48.54 19.71 -1.30
C HIS A 530 48.89 20.78 -2.33
N ALA A 531 49.45 21.90 -1.88
CA ALA A 531 49.85 23.01 -2.74
C ALA A 531 50.87 22.62 -3.85
N ASP A 532 51.62 21.53 -3.65
CA ASP A 532 52.56 20.96 -4.63
C ASP A 532 51.91 19.94 -5.59
N ASN A 533 50.58 19.77 -5.52
CA ASN A 533 49.75 18.78 -6.21
C ASN A 533 49.95 17.32 -5.76
N SER A 534 50.73 17.04 -4.73
CA SER A 534 50.73 15.72 -4.10
C SER A 534 49.39 15.46 -3.40
N GLN A 535 49.04 14.18 -3.22
CA GLN A 535 47.79 13.78 -2.56
C GLN A 535 48.06 12.86 -1.38
N THR A 536 47.36 13.12 -0.29
CA THR A 536 47.24 12.20 0.84
C THR A 536 45.81 11.70 0.92
N VAL A 537 45.63 10.38 1.00
CA VAL A 537 44.33 9.72 1.15
C VAL A 537 44.23 9.09 2.53
N THR A 538 43.15 9.38 3.25
CA THR A 538 42.85 8.79 4.56
C THR A 538 41.38 8.38 4.63
N GLN A 539 41.01 7.52 5.58
CA GLN A 539 39.60 7.19 5.82
C GLN A 539 38.96 8.24 6.73
N ALA A 540 37.68 8.55 6.49
CA ALA A 540 36.88 9.42 7.37
C ALA A 540 36.42 8.71 8.67
N PHE A 541 36.78 7.44 8.83
CA PHE A 541 36.40 6.58 9.94
C PHE A 541 37.54 5.69 10.40
N THR A 542 37.40 5.13 11.60
CA THR A 542 38.21 4.03 12.12
C THR A 542 37.30 3.00 12.75
N CYS A 543 37.51 1.72 12.46
CA CYS A 543 36.69 0.63 13.00
C CYS A 543 37.48 -0.19 14.01
N GLY A 544 36.92 -0.35 15.20
CA GLY A 544 37.35 -1.33 16.19
C GLY A 544 36.70 -2.69 15.97
N SER A 545 36.75 -3.57 16.97
CA SER A 545 36.17 -4.92 16.90
C SER A 545 34.64 -4.96 16.91
N SER A 546 33.97 -3.88 17.36
CA SER A 546 32.52 -3.86 17.53
C SER A 546 31.82 -2.59 17.04
N ALA A 547 32.56 -1.56 16.65
CA ALA A 547 31.98 -0.28 16.24
C ALA A 547 32.95 0.54 15.38
N CYS A 548 32.40 1.43 14.56
CA CYS A 548 33.17 2.41 13.80
C CYS A 548 32.96 3.83 14.36
N ALA A 549 34.04 4.57 14.51
CA ALA A 549 34.04 5.95 15.00
C ALA A 549 34.55 6.91 13.91
N PRO A 550 34.08 8.17 13.91
CA PRO A 550 34.59 9.17 12.97
C PRO A 550 36.05 9.51 13.25
N GLN A 551 36.86 9.50 12.21
CA GLN A 551 38.24 9.98 12.23
C GLN A 551 38.23 11.49 11.92
N PRO A 552 38.72 12.35 12.83
CA PRO A 552 38.66 13.80 12.62
C PRO A 552 39.41 14.28 11.37
N ILE A 553 38.66 14.83 10.43
CA ILE A 553 39.13 15.38 9.16
C ILE A 553 39.84 16.71 9.41
N SER A 554 41.11 16.79 9.00
CA SER A 554 41.88 18.04 8.98
C SER A 554 41.65 18.75 7.64
N LEU A 555 41.33 20.05 7.65
CA LEU A 555 41.15 20.83 6.42
C LEU A 555 42.47 21.32 5.78
N GLY A 556 43.58 20.64 6.09
CA GLY A 556 44.92 20.95 5.57
C GLY A 556 45.51 22.28 6.06
N GLN A 557 46.64 22.66 5.45
CA GLN A 557 47.28 23.97 5.60
C GLN A 557 46.79 24.95 4.53
N ALA A 558 47.22 26.21 4.60
CA ALA A 558 46.92 27.19 3.55
C ALA A 558 47.47 26.71 2.20
N GLY A 559 46.59 26.62 1.19
CA GLY A 559 46.92 26.10 -0.15
C GLY A 559 46.47 24.66 -0.38
N ASP A 560 46.16 23.90 0.68
CA ASP A 560 45.57 22.58 0.53
C ASP A 560 44.11 22.68 0.08
N THR A 561 43.65 21.68 -0.67
CA THR A 561 42.23 21.45 -0.96
C THR A 561 41.83 20.06 -0.51
N VAL A 562 40.83 19.99 0.37
CA VAL A 562 40.34 18.74 0.94
C VAL A 562 39.02 18.35 0.28
N TYR A 563 38.97 17.11 -0.19
CA TYR A 563 37.78 16.47 -0.75
C TYR A 563 37.34 15.32 0.15
N LEU A 564 36.03 15.23 0.35
CA LEU A 564 35.38 14.06 0.92
C LEU A 564 34.79 13.23 -0.23
N GLU A 565 35.20 11.97 -0.31
CA GLU A 565 34.71 11.00 -1.29
C GLU A 565 33.76 10.02 -0.59
N LEU A 566 32.46 10.24 -0.75
CA LEU A 566 31.40 9.41 -0.18
C LEU A 566 31.13 8.22 -1.08
N TYR A 567 31.03 7.03 -0.50
CA TYR A 567 30.55 5.85 -1.20
C TYR A 567 29.05 5.63 -0.99
N GLY A 568 28.37 5.22 -2.06
CA GLY A 568 26.92 5.06 -2.04
C GLY A 568 26.39 4.27 -3.23
N THR A 569 25.12 4.47 -3.54
CA THR A 569 24.44 3.86 -4.69
C THR A 569 23.21 4.66 -5.11
N GLY A 570 22.68 4.37 -6.31
CA GLY A 570 21.47 4.99 -6.85
C GLY A 570 21.61 6.47 -7.20
N LEU A 571 22.84 6.94 -7.42
CA LEU A 571 23.22 8.33 -7.69
C LEU A 571 23.68 8.55 -9.14
N ARG A 572 24.23 7.51 -9.80
CA ARG A 572 24.89 7.64 -11.12
C ARG A 572 24.01 8.15 -12.26
N HIS A 573 22.70 8.07 -12.11
CA HIS A 573 21.71 8.50 -13.11
C HIS A 573 21.14 9.90 -12.82
N ALA A 574 21.76 10.66 -11.92
CA ALA A 574 21.42 12.07 -11.74
C ALA A 574 21.50 12.83 -13.07
N SER A 575 20.52 13.68 -13.34
CA SER A 575 20.38 14.36 -14.65
C SER A 575 21.58 15.23 -15.03
N SER A 576 22.29 15.76 -14.03
CA SER A 576 23.52 16.52 -14.17
C SER A 576 24.28 16.59 -12.85
N LEU A 577 25.59 16.84 -12.91
CA LEU A 577 26.39 17.09 -11.70
C LEU A 577 25.86 18.29 -10.89
N SER A 578 25.39 19.35 -11.58
CA SER A 578 24.81 20.54 -10.94
C SER A 578 23.51 20.29 -10.21
N ALA A 579 22.80 19.19 -10.52
CA ALA A 579 21.60 18.81 -9.80
C ALA A 579 21.91 18.19 -8.42
N VAL A 580 23.17 17.82 -8.14
CA VAL A 580 23.54 17.13 -6.89
C VAL A 580 24.25 18.08 -5.94
N THR A 581 23.73 18.16 -4.72
CA THR A 581 24.37 18.87 -3.60
C THR A 581 24.64 17.94 -2.44
N VAL A 582 25.70 18.24 -1.69
CA VAL A 582 26.04 17.56 -0.44
C VAL A 582 25.88 18.57 0.69
N GLN A 583 24.90 18.32 1.54
CA GLN A 583 24.70 19.07 2.78
C GLN A 583 25.70 18.54 3.81
N VAL A 584 26.60 19.38 4.32
CA VAL A 584 27.56 19.06 5.39
C VAL A 584 27.31 20.04 6.55
N GLY A 585 26.72 19.53 7.63
CA GLY A 585 26.18 20.38 8.70
C GLY A 585 25.16 21.37 8.13
N ASN A 586 25.42 22.66 8.29
CA ASN A 586 24.56 23.74 7.77
C ASN A 586 24.96 24.25 6.37
N LEU A 587 26.04 23.73 5.77
CA LEU A 587 26.49 24.15 4.44
C LEU A 587 25.98 23.22 3.35
N SER A 588 25.33 23.78 2.32
CA SER A 588 25.02 23.07 1.08
C SER A 588 26.15 23.28 0.09
N LEU A 589 26.88 22.22 -0.25
CA LEU A 589 28.06 22.26 -1.11
C LEU A 589 27.76 21.58 -2.46
N PRO A 590 28.29 22.10 -3.58
CA PRO A 590 28.11 21.45 -4.88
C PRO A 590 28.94 20.15 -4.96
N ALA A 591 28.34 19.08 -5.48
CA ALA A 591 29.10 17.88 -5.82
C ALA A 591 30.14 18.22 -6.91
N GLN A 592 31.32 17.62 -6.80
CA GLN A 592 32.43 17.74 -7.76
C GLN A 592 32.51 16.51 -8.67
N TYR A 593 31.97 15.39 -8.21
CA TYR A 593 31.81 14.16 -8.98
C TYR A 593 30.59 13.42 -8.46
N VAL A 594 29.84 12.80 -9.36
CA VAL A 594 28.77 11.83 -9.07
C VAL A 594 28.80 10.80 -10.18
N GLY A 595 28.98 9.53 -9.82
CA GLY A 595 29.06 8.47 -10.82
C GLY A 595 29.50 7.13 -10.25
N PRO A 596 29.66 6.11 -11.11
CA PRO A 596 30.13 4.80 -10.68
C PRO A 596 31.57 4.87 -10.15
N GLN A 597 31.84 4.23 -9.02
CA GLN A 597 33.19 4.17 -8.43
C GLN A 597 34.18 3.38 -9.32
N GLY A 598 33.66 2.44 -10.11
CA GLY A 598 34.40 1.75 -11.18
C GLY A 598 34.90 0.34 -10.85
N GLN A 599 34.99 -0.05 -9.57
CA GLN A 599 35.43 -1.39 -9.17
C GLN A 599 34.28 -2.37 -8.97
N TYR A 600 33.17 -1.91 -8.37
CA TYR A 600 32.03 -2.76 -8.02
C TYR A 600 30.77 -2.32 -8.76
N PRO A 601 30.07 -3.23 -9.46
CA PRO A 601 28.76 -2.91 -10.03
C PRO A 601 27.80 -2.43 -8.94
N GLY A 602 27.11 -1.34 -9.26
CA GLY A 602 26.20 -0.62 -8.38
C GLY A 602 26.81 0.20 -7.25
N LEU A 603 28.14 0.23 -7.09
CA LEU A 603 28.80 1.20 -6.20
C LEU A 603 28.96 2.55 -6.91
N ASP A 604 28.43 3.59 -6.28
CA ASP A 604 28.57 4.99 -6.67
C ASP A 604 29.53 5.72 -5.74
N GLN A 605 30.08 6.82 -6.25
CA GLN A 605 30.94 7.75 -5.53
C GLN A 605 30.44 9.18 -5.73
N VAL A 606 30.48 9.97 -4.65
CA VAL A 606 30.19 11.40 -4.66
C VAL A 606 31.35 12.16 -4.03
N ASN A 607 31.96 13.08 -4.78
CA ASN A 607 33.04 13.91 -4.25
C ASN A 607 32.51 15.29 -3.90
N VAL A 608 32.92 15.83 -2.76
CA VAL A 608 32.61 17.20 -2.35
C VAL A 608 33.86 17.87 -1.79
N ARG A 609 34.06 19.14 -2.15
CA ARG A 609 35.14 19.96 -1.58
C ARG A 609 34.71 20.51 -0.22
N LEU A 610 35.49 20.25 0.83
CA LEU A 610 35.24 20.79 2.17
C LEU A 610 35.90 22.17 2.33
N PRO A 611 35.13 23.25 2.55
CA PRO A 611 35.70 24.59 2.76
C PRO A 611 36.26 24.76 4.18
N ALA A 612 37.28 25.62 4.31
CA ALA A 612 37.93 25.96 5.59
C ALA A 612 36.95 26.47 6.67
N SER A 613 35.79 26.98 6.29
CA SER A 613 34.72 27.41 7.21
C SER A 613 34.12 26.27 8.04
N LEU A 614 34.40 25.01 7.70
CA LEU A 614 34.00 23.84 8.49
C LEU A 614 35.00 23.49 9.61
N ALA A 615 36.17 24.13 9.68
CA ALA A 615 37.19 23.83 10.70
C ALA A 615 36.60 23.95 12.11
N GLY A 616 36.91 22.98 12.97
CA GLY A 616 36.41 22.93 14.35
C GLY A 616 34.91 22.63 14.51
N SER A 617 34.18 22.27 13.44
CA SER A 617 32.73 21.96 13.54
C SER A 617 32.42 20.70 14.34
N GLY A 618 33.41 19.83 14.58
CA GLY A 618 33.20 18.56 15.26
C GLY A 618 32.38 17.59 14.39
N ALA A 619 31.52 16.79 15.03
CA ALA A 619 30.65 15.86 14.34
C ALA A 619 29.51 16.60 13.62
N VAL A 620 29.37 16.39 12.32
CA VAL A 620 28.33 17.00 11.49
C VAL A 620 27.60 15.95 10.65
N ASN A 621 26.31 16.19 10.41
CA ASN A 621 25.51 15.38 9.52
C ASN A 621 25.87 15.64 8.06
N VAL A 622 25.84 14.59 7.25
CA VAL A 622 26.08 14.62 5.81
C VAL A 622 24.89 13.97 5.11
N VAL A 623 24.35 14.67 4.11
CA VAL A 623 23.21 14.22 3.31
C VAL A 623 23.43 14.62 1.86
N VAL A 624 23.20 13.70 0.92
CA VAL A 624 23.22 13.99 -0.51
C VAL A 624 21.79 14.25 -0.98
N LYS A 625 21.62 15.31 -1.78
CA LYS A 625 20.33 15.75 -2.31
C LYS A 625 20.40 15.93 -3.82
N THR A 626 19.33 15.58 -4.51
CA THR A 626 19.19 15.80 -5.95
C THR A 626 18.04 16.75 -6.24
N GLN A 627 18.31 17.85 -6.94
CA GLN A 627 17.35 18.93 -7.19
C GLN A 627 16.33 18.57 -8.29
N ASP A 628 16.70 17.69 -9.21
CA ASP A 628 15.88 17.26 -10.35
C ASP A 628 14.69 16.38 -9.94
N THR A 629 14.89 15.56 -8.92
CA THR A 629 13.97 14.55 -8.42
C THR A 629 13.50 14.84 -7.00
N GLY A 630 14.19 15.74 -6.28
CA GLY A 630 13.96 16.01 -4.85
C GLY A 630 14.43 14.87 -3.94
N ALA A 631 15.17 13.89 -4.47
CA ALA A 631 15.58 12.72 -3.69
C ALA A 631 16.65 13.10 -2.66
N VAL A 632 16.59 12.43 -1.50
CA VAL A 632 17.44 12.70 -0.34
C VAL A 632 17.99 11.38 0.19
N SER A 633 19.29 11.32 0.47
CA SER A 633 19.90 10.13 1.06
C SER A 633 19.54 9.96 2.53
N ASN A 634 19.86 8.78 3.08
CA ASN A 634 20.03 8.62 4.51
C ASN A 634 21.07 9.62 5.07
N VAL A 635 21.01 9.85 6.39
CA VAL A 635 21.92 10.74 7.09
C VAL A 635 23.10 9.94 7.64
N VAL A 636 24.32 10.33 7.27
CA VAL A 636 25.56 9.82 7.85
C VAL A 636 26.32 10.96 8.53
N THR A 637 27.39 10.66 9.25
CA THR A 637 28.19 11.67 9.97
C THR A 637 29.65 11.64 9.54
N VAL A 638 30.31 12.79 9.69
CA VAL A 638 31.77 12.93 9.67
C VAL A 638 32.21 13.83 10.82
N ALA A 639 33.45 13.75 11.26
CA ALA A 639 34.02 14.68 12.25
C ALA A 639 35.05 15.59 11.58
N ILE A 640 34.96 16.90 11.80
CA ILE A 640 35.87 17.90 11.22
C ILE A 640 36.56 18.67 12.35
N ARG A 641 37.88 18.79 12.30
CA ARG A 641 38.70 19.48 13.32
C ARG A 641 39.43 20.70 12.79
#